data_AF-W4VAV0-F1
#
_entry.id   AF-W4VAV0-F1
#
_cell.length_a   1.000
_cell.length_b   1.000
_cell.length_c   1.000
_cell.angle_alpha   90.00
_cell.angle_beta   90.00
_cell.angle_gamma   90.00
#
_symmetry.space_group_name_H-M   'P 1'
#
loop_
_entity.id
_entity.type
_entity.pdbx_description
1 polymer ?
#
loop_
_entity_poly.entity_id
_entity_poly.type
_entity_poly.pdbx_seq_one_letter_code
_entity_poly.pdbx_strand_id
1 'polypeptide(L)'
;MKEFLAHISANTPLEFGKNFTFDPAKHTFSKEDQRIIDILMEIYENEKLLEQRFKYTYQTISSVFIGKKILLSTPYLLRIFDALKNRSFYAKVLSYGEKLVSITEENLPLDFSLSHRNNRVLLHLKSSSEFVPLTEKGIYFYYNDKIYHPSERQQKYYAPFISKFLKGKTDTLPFPAEQTERFVSEILPHIHKLGKVSIDKGIEEKLVKEKLVSKIYFDKYKEGISAVINFHYGQFVVNPFSGQNYINDPEKIVVRDMETERKIIEIFEAAEFTVDKNTIYLIDEIKLFEFLRNDLSRLQELSEVYYSDAFKNIGIRFPPSFSGGVRLSQDSNMLEFSFDYGDIDSSELEHIFSSIKEKRKFYRLKDGSFLPLDLPELKSMSNLVEQLDIKGKDLSKKVIELPKYRAMYIDSLLREANMNGIERSLNFKHMVQNIKEPGDMDFEIPEKLKNVLRDYQKVGYKWLKTLAYYGLSGILADDMGLGKTLQVISFILSEKDKATAPSLVVVPTSLVYNWQEEVKKFAPELKVLVISGSASERREKFDKIKDVDIVVTSYPLLRRDIDLYKDIKFQYCFLDEAQHIKNPNTLNAKTAKQINSGMNFALTGTPIENSITELWSIFDFVMPGYLLSHSKFLKKFETPITKYSDQNALNELGRHIRPFILRRLKKDVLKDLPEKIETKIVCEMTEEQKKIYLAYLKKAKAEVAIELQTHGFEKSQIKILSLLTRLRQICCHPSLFIENYNGESGKIQVLEEIMTDAFDSGHRILLFSQFTSMLEIIKQFLERKGIEYFYLDGTTKSEDRVEMVKSFNQGTGKLFLISLKAGGTGLNLTGADMVIHFDPWWNPAVEDQASDRAHRIGQKNVVQVMKLITQGTIEDKIFELQQKKKEMIDSVIQPGETLLSKMSESEILELFEL
;
A
#
# COMPACT_ATOMS: atom_id res chain seq x y z
N MET A 1 27.57 53.72 49.01
CA MET A 1 27.56 52.41 48.33
C MET A 1 27.31 52.57 46.83
N LYS A 2 26.22 53.22 46.40
CA LYS A 2 25.92 53.47 44.98
C LYS A 2 27.05 54.20 44.23
N GLU A 3 27.62 55.24 44.84
CA GLU A 3 28.78 55.98 44.31
C GLU A 3 30.00 55.08 44.08
N PHE A 4 30.30 54.19 45.03
CA PHE A 4 31.39 53.22 44.89
C PHE A 4 31.21 52.30 43.68
N LEU A 5 30.00 51.77 43.47
CA LEU A 5 29.70 50.93 42.31
C LEU A 5 29.71 51.72 41.00
N ALA A 6 29.32 53.01 41.02
CA ALA A 6 29.41 53.89 39.87
C ALA A 6 30.85 54.11 39.40
N HIS A 7 31.79 54.30 40.34
CA HIS A 7 33.22 54.43 40.05
C HIS A 7 33.83 53.12 39.55
N ILE A 8 33.41 51.96 40.09
CA ILE A 8 33.78 50.65 39.54
C ILE A 8 33.28 50.50 38.10
N SER A 9 32.00 50.82 37.82
CA SER A 9 31.40 50.74 36.49
C SER A 9 32.06 51.68 35.46
N ALA A 10 32.42 52.89 35.88
CA ALA A 10 33.06 53.88 35.03
C ALA A 10 34.59 53.68 34.90
N ASN A 11 35.17 52.73 35.65
CA ASN A 11 36.61 52.50 35.76
C ASN A 11 37.38 53.78 36.16
N THR A 12 36.85 54.53 37.13
CA THR A 12 37.43 55.79 37.62
C THR A 12 37.86 55.69 39.09
N PRO A 13 38.97 56.34 39.49
CA PRO A 13 39.40 56.35 40.89
C PRO A 13 38.36 56.99 41.82
N LEU A 14 38.17 56.43 43.02
CA LEU A 14 37.34 56.98 44.09
C LEU A 14 38.17 57.20 45.36
N GLU A 15 38.19 58.42 45.89
CA GLU A 15 38.81 58.72 47.18
C GLU A 15 37.94 58.24 48.34
N PHE A 16 38.46 57.32 49.16
CA PHE A 16 37.80 56.91 50.41
C PHE A 16 38.29 57.76 51.61
N GLY A 17 39.47 58.38 51.49
CA GLY A 17 40.05 59.29 52.48
C GLY A 17 41.47 59.70 52.10
N LYS A 18 42.11 60.57 52.90
CA LYS A 18 43.43 61.18 52.60
C LYS A 18 44.56 60.18 52.28
N ASN A 19 44.44 58.93 52.74
CA ASN A 19 45.48 57.92 52.63
C ASN A 19 45.13 56.77 51.66
N PHE A 20 43.94 56.76 51.06
CA PHE A 20 43.51 55.66 50.20
C PHE A 20 42.51 56.11 49.13
N THR A 21 42.92 55.93 47.87
CA THR A 21 42.09 56.11 46.69
C THR A 21 41.93 54.75 46.03
N PHE A 22 40.70 54.27 45.93
CA PHE A 22 40.39 53.04 45.21
C PHE A 22 40.42 53.32 43.71
N ASP A 23 41.50 52.91 43.04
CA ASP A 23 41.62 52.94 41.58
C ASP A 23 41.29 51.54 40.99
N PRO A 24 40.15 51.38 40.27
CA PRO A 24 39.77 50.08 39.69
C PRO A 24 40.76 49.57 38.62
N ALA A 25 41.62 50.45 38.07
CA ALA A 25 42.69 50.04 37.15
C ALA A 25 43.91 49.44 37.87
N LYS A 26 44.05 49.64 39.20
CA LYS A 26 45.20 49.17 39.99
C LYS A 26 44.84 48.18 41.09
N HIS A 27 43.63 48.26 41.61
CA HIS A 27 43.16 47.41 42.71
C HIS A 27 42.18 46.36 42.20
N THR A 28 42.28 45.16 42.76
CA THR A 28 41.37 44.04 42.46
C THR A 28 40.79 43.50 43.76
N PHE A 29 39.58 42.92 43.70
CA PHE A 29 38.98 42.25 44.84
C PHE A 29 39.50 40.81 44.94
N SER A 30 39.47 40.26 46.15
CA SER A 30 39.69 38.82 46.34
C SER A 30 38.67 38.03 45.51
N LYS A 31 38.98 36.80 45.10
CA LYS A 31 38.03 35.97 44.35
C LYS A 31 36.71 35.75 45.10
N GLU A 32 36.74 35.75 46.42
CA GLU A 32 35.57 35.58 47.28
C GLU A 32 34.72 36.86 47.33
N ASP A 33 35.36 38.03 47.47
CA ASP A 33 34.67 39.32 47.52
C ASP A 33 34.21 39.78 46.13
N GLN A 34 34.91 39.41 45.07
CA GLN A 34 34.54 39.72 43.69
C GLN A 34 33.14 39.20 43.37
N ARG A 35 32.78 38.00 43.84
CA ARG A 35 31.42 37.44 43.67
C ARG A 35 30.34 38.33 44.28
N ILE A 36 30.62 38.93 45.44
CA ILE A 36 29.70 39.87 46.08
C ILE A 36 29.65 41.16 45.28
N ILE A 37 30.80 41.70 44.86
CA ILE A 37 30.88 42.90 44.04
C ILE A 37 30.10 42.73 42.72
N ASP A 38 30.22 41.59 42.04
CA ASP A 38 29.49 41.30 40.81
C ASP A 38 27.96 41.31 41.02
N ILE A 39 27.48 40.74 42.13
CA ILE A 39 26.06 40.80 42.52
C ILE A 39 25.64 42.26 42.76
N LEU A 40 26.46 43.04 43.47
CA LEU A 40 26.16 44.45 43.73
C LEU A 40 26.17 45.31 42.46
N MET A 41 27.08 45.02 41.52
CA MET A 41 27.16 45.66 40.22
C MET A 41 25.93 45.36 39.36
N GLU A 42 25.44 44.12 39.37
CA GLU A 42 24.20 43.75 38.68
C GLU A 42 22.99 44.51 39.25
N ILE A 43 22.89 44.64 40.58
CA ILE A 43 21.85 45.44 41.23
C ILE A 43 21.97 46.92 40.81
N TYR A 44 23.19 47.45 40.76
CA TYR A 44 23.47 48.82 40.35
C TYR A 44 23.10 49.09 38.88
N GLU A 45 23.43 48.18 37.96
CA GLU A 45 23.09 48.27 36.54
C GLU A 45 21.59 48.19 36.30
N ASN A 46 20.90 47.29 37.01
CA ASN A 46 19.44 47.19 36.95
C ASN A 46 18.76 48.48 37.43
N GLU A 47 19.25 49.09 38.52
CA GLU A 47 18.73 50.39 38.97
C GLU A 47 19.03 51.50 37.96
N LYS A 48 20.25 51.56 37.40
CA LYS A 48 20.64 52.54 36.36
C LYS A 48 19.76 52.43 35.11
N LEU A 49 19.39 51.22 34.71
CA LEU A 49 18.53 50.95 33.56
C LEU A 49 17.08 51.41 33.82
N LEU A 50 16.59 51.22 35.05
CA LEU A 50 15.30 51.78 35.48
C LEU A 50 15.33 53.30 35.50
N GLU A 51 16.39 53.92 36.05
CA GLU A 51 16.57 55.38 36.04
C GLU A 51 16.62 55.97 34.62
N GLN A 52 17.24 55.26 33.66
CA GLN A 52 17.26 55.67 32.25
C GLN A 52 15.88 55.59 31.58
N ARG A 53 15.09 54.55 31.88
CA ARG A 53 13.74 54.37 31.32
C ARG A 53 12.73 55.39 31.83
N PHE A 54 12.86 55.84 33.08
CA PHE A 54 11.89 56.73 33.73
C PHE A 54 12.32 58.21 33.78
N LYS A 55 13.36 58.60 33.02
CA LYS A 55 13.91 59.98 32.97
C LYS A 55 12.90 61.08 32.60
N TYR A 56 11.73 60.76 32.05
CA TYR A 56 10.72 61.71 31.58
C TYR A 56 9.44 61.75 32.44
N THR A 57 9.39 61.02 33.55
CA THR A 57 8.22 60.98 34.44
C THR A 57 8.60 61.52 35.82
N TYR A 58 7.86 62.50 36.34
CA TYR A 58 8.07 63.15 37.65
C TYR A 58 7.83 62.23 38.88
N GLN A 59 8.06 60.91 38.76
CA GLN A 59 7.98 59.97 39.87
C GLN A 59 9.39 59.64 40.38
N THR A 60 9.67 60.04 41.61
CA THR A 60 10.89 59.67 42.35
C THR A 60 10.87 58.16 42.62
N ILE A 61 11.66 57.39 41.87
CA ILE A 61 11.90 55.97 42.19
C ILE A 61 12.75 55.93 43.46
N SER A 62 12.28 55.20 44.47
CA SER A 62 13.06 54.94 45.69
C SER A 62 14.25 54.03 45.35
N SER A 63 15.47 54.58 45.48
CA SER A 63 16.73 53.85 45.29
C SER A 63 16.81 52.64 46.23
N VAL A 64 17.24 51.48 45.72
CA VAL A 64 17.49 50.30 46.57
C VAL A 64 18.78 50.46 47.39
N PHE A 65 19.64 51.41 47.01
CA PHE A 65 20.78 51.86 47.81
C PHE A 65 20.34 52.98 48.77
N ILE A 66 20.44 52.71 50.08
CA ILE A 66 20.13 53.67 51.15
C ILE A 66 21.42 53.93 51.93
N GLY A 67 22.17 54.94 51.50
CA GLY A 67 23.48 55.30 52.07
C GLY A 67 24.51 54.17 51.95
N LYS A 68 24.80 53.50 53.07
CA LYS A 68 25.68 52.31 53.16
C LYS A 68 24.93 50.98 53.11
N LYS A 69 23.59 50.99 53.08
CA LYS A 69 22.73 49.80 53.07
C LYS A 69 22.16 49.56 51.68
N ILE A 70 21.83 48.29 51.39
CA ILE A 70 21.19 47.88 50.14
C ILE A 70 19.99 47.00 50.52
N LEU A 71 18.84 47.25 49.90
CA LEU A 71 17.68 46.37 50.00
C LEU A 71 17.83 45.22 49.00
N LEU A 72 17.84 43.98 49.49
CA LEU A 72 18.02 42.79 48.67
C LEU A 72 16.69 42.07 48.46
N SER A 73 16.41 41.69 47.22
CA SER A 73 15.33 40.75 46.92
C SER A 73 15.75 39.32 47.32
N THR A 74 14.78 38.40 47.45
CA THR A 74 15.06 37.01 47.81
C THR A 74 16.14 36.35 46.91
N PRO A 75 16.09 36.45 45.56
CA PRO A 75 17.15 35.91 44.70
C PRO A 75 18.54 36.48 44.99
N TYR A 76 18.66 37.79 45.22
CA TYR A 76 19.94 38.42 45.54
C TYR A 76 20.46 38.03 46.92
N LEU A 77 19.56 37.89 47.90
CA LEU A 77 19.89 37.40 49.23
C LEU A 77 20.45 35.96 49.17
N LEU A 78 19.83 35.07 48.39
CA LEU A 78 20.30 33.69 48.21
C LEU A 78 21.71 33.65 47.60
N ARG A 79 21.97 34.47 46.58
CA ARG A 79 23.30 34.58 45.94
C ARG A 79 24.35 35.16 46.89
N ILE A 80 23.97 36.11 47.74
CA ILE A 80 24.88 36.65 48.77
C ILE A 80 25.16 35.60 49.85
N PHE A 81 24.16 34.84 50.29
CA PHE A 81 24.38 33.73 51.23
C PHE A 81 25.29 32.64 50.63
N ASP A 82 25.12 32.30 49.36
CA ASP A 82 26.05 31.38 48.67
C ASP A 82 27.49 31.93 48.65
N ALA A 83 27.67 33.21 48.34
CA ALA A 83 28.99 33.85 48.38
C ALA A 83 29.59 33.92 49.80
N LEU A 84 28.77 33.97 50.84
CA LEU A 84 29.19 34.02 52.25
C LEU A 84 29.31 32.64 52.92
N LYS A 85 28.93 31.56 52.24
CA LYS A 85 28.77 30.22 52.81
C LYS A 85 29.97 29.69 53.59
N ASN A 86 31.18 30.06 53.17
CA ASN A 86 32.43 29.53 53.75
C ASN A 86 33.10 30.48 54.77
N ARG A 87 32.43 31.56 55.19
CA ARG A 87 32.99 32.50 56.16
C ARG A 87 31.97 32.98 57.18
N SER A 88 32.46 33.38 58.35
CA SER A 88 31.61 34.02 59.34
C SER A 88 31.46 35.51 59.04
N PHE A 89 30.27 36.05 59.24
CA PHE A 89 29.98 37.47 59.01
C PHE A 89 29.06 38.00 60.11
N TYR A 90 29.13 39.31 60.35
CA TYR A 90 28.23 39.95 61.30
C TYR A 90 26.86 40.14 60.66
N ALA A 91 25.83 39.65 61.33
CA ALA A 91 24.45 39.82 60.93
C ALA A 91 23.64 40.35 62.12
N LYS A 92 22.78 41.33 61.84
CA LYS A 92 21.75 41.78 62.78
C LYS A 92 20.41 41.20 62.36
N VAL A 93 19.94 40.19 63.09
CA VAL A 93 18.67 39.50 62.82
C VAL A 93 17.61 39.98 63.81
N LEU A 94 16.61 40.73 63.33
CA LEU A 94 15.51 41.28 64.14
C LEU A 94 16.00 41.96 65.44
N SER A 95 15.54 41.49 66.60
CA SER A 95 15.84 41.99 67.95
C SER A 95 17.08 41.35 68.59
N TYR A 96 17.74 40.39 67.93
CA TYR A 96 18.83 39.58 68.52
C TYR A 96 20.20 40.28 68.59
N GLY A 97 20.26 41.59 68.31
CA GLY A 97 21.51 42.34 68.24
C GLY A 97 22.36 41.97 67.02
N GLU A 98 23.53 42.59 66.90
CA GLU A 98 24.52 42.21 65.89
C GLU A 98 25.39 41.07 66.43
N LYS A 99 25.43 39.95 65.72
CA LYS A 99 26.18 38.75 66.10
C LYS A 99 27.00 38.23 64.94
N LEU A 100 28.12 37.58 65.26
CA LEU A 100 28.90 36.84 64.29
C LEU A 100 28.19 35.51 64.00
N VAL A 101 27.78 35.31 62.75
CA VAL A 101 27.03 34.13 62.29
C VAL A 101 27.77 33.42 61.16
N SER A 102 27.45 32.15 60.95
CA SER A 102 27.90 31.34 59.81
C SER A 102 26.72 30.58 59.20
N ILE A 103 26.83 30.26 57.91
CA ILE A 103 25.83 29.47 57.19
C ILE A 103 26.20 27.99 57.29
N THR A 104 25.23 27.14 57.62
CA THR A 104 25.39 25.68 57.71
C THR A 104 24.39 24.96 56.80
N GLU A 105 24.87 23.94 56.10
CA GLU A 105 24.08 23.07 55.19
C GLU A 105 23.46 21.89 55.94
N GLU A 106 22.91 22.17 57.12
CA GLU A 106 22.29 21.19 58.00
C GLU A 106 20.77 21.35 58.00
N ASN A 107 20.06 20.23 58.15
CA ASN A 107 18.63 20.22 58.41
C ASN A 107 18.31 20.90 59.74
N LEU A 108 17.12 21.51 59.84
CA LEU A 108 16.62 22.06 61.10
C LEU A 108 16.44 20.93 62.13
N PRO A 109 16.90 21.13 63.39
CA PRO A 109 16.70 20.17 64.48
C PRO A 109 15.27 20.25 65.01
N LEU A 110 14.32 19.69 64.25
CA LEU A 110 12.89 19.67 64.59
C LEU A 110 12.56 18.39 65.37
N ASP A 111 12.31 18.50 66.66
CA ASP A 111 11.87 17.38 67.50
C ASP A 111 10.38 17.49 67.84
N PHE A 112 9.62 16.44 67.59
CA PHE A 112 8.17 16.40 67.80
C PHE A 112 7.79 15.45 68.95
N SER A 113 6.71 15.78 69.65
CA SER A 113 6.04 14.83 70.56
C SER A 113 4.53 14.82 70.37
N LEU A 114 3.94 13.63 70.36
CA LEU A 114 2.50 13.41 70.33
C LEU A 114 2.00 13.04 71.72
N SER A 115 0.97 13.74 72.17
CA SER A 115 0.32 13.48 73.47
C SER A 115 -1.20 13.45 73.30
N HIS A 116 -1.89 12.73 74.17
CA HIS A 116 -3.34 12.66 74.18
C HIS A 116 -3.91 13.44 75.38
N ARG A 117 -4.75 14.45 75.13
CA ARG A 117 -5.40 15.25 76.18
C ARG A 117 -6.81 15.66 75.75
N ASN A 118 -7.81 15.48 76.63
CA ASN A 118 -9.21 15.87 76.40
C ASN A 118 -9.79 15.36 75.06
N ASN A 119 -9.59 14.07 74.76
CA ASN A 119 -10.07 13.43 73.53
C ASN A 119 -9.53 14.07 72.23
N ARG A 120 -8.32 14.64 72.29
CA ARG A 120 -7.61 15.24 71.16
C ARG A 120 -6.17 14.75 71.17
N VAL A 121 -5.62 14.55 69.97
CA VAL A 121 -4.20 14.29 69.76
C VAL A 121 -3.50 15.64 69.57
N LEU A 122 -2.50 15.93 70.40
CA LEU A 122 -1.72 17.16 70.36
C LEU A 122 -0.33 16.85 69.82
N LEU A 123 0.06 17.49 68.71
CA LEU A 123 1.42 17.48 68.18
C LEU A 123 2.19 18.70 68.72
N HIS A 124 3.27 18.46 69.45
CA HIS A 124 4.14 19.50 70.02
C HIS A 124 5.47 19.56 69.29
N LEU A 125 6.00 20.76 69.07
CA LEU A 125 7.37 20.99 68.60
C LEU A 125 8.26 21.35 69.81
N LYS A 126 9.24 20.52 70.13
CA LYS A 126 10.21 20.75 71.21
C LYS A 126 11.32 21.65 70.68
N SER A 127 11.34 22.93 71.06
CA SER A 127 12.46 23.84 70.79
C SER A 127 12.77 24.73 71.98
N SER A 128 14.06 25.03 72.20
CA SER A 128 14.55 25.95 73.23
C SER A 128 14.50 27.43 72.81
N SER A 129 14.42 27.71 71.50
CA SER A 129 14.55 29.05 70.91
C SER A 129 13.66 29.16 69.65
N GLU A 130 13.27 30.37 69.26
CA GLU A 130 12.46 30.58 68.05
C GLU A 130 13.30 30.36 66.77
N PHE A 131 12.73 29.64 65.78
CA PHE A 131 13.29 29.52 64.44
C PHE A 131 12.86 30.73 63.60
N VAL A 132 13.79 31.57 63.16
CA VAL A 132 13.47 32.80 62.42
C VAL A 132 13.69 32.57 60.91
N PRO A 133 12.64 32.55 60.06
CA PRO A 133 12.83 32.44 58.62
C PRO A 133 13.45 33.72 58.06
N LEU A 134 14.55 33.59 57.32
CA LEU A 134 15.24 34.71 56.66
C LEU A 134 14.74 34.95 55.23
N THR A 135 13.87 34.08 54.72
CA THR A 135 13.25 34.15 53.39
C THR A 135 11.78 33.77 53.51
N GLU A 136 10.91 34.32 52.65
CA GLU A 136 9.45 34.12 52.75
C GLU A 136 9.03 32.64 52.70
N LYS A 137 9.71 31.85 51.86
CA LYS A 137 9.51 30.41 51.68
C LYS A 137 10.24 29.55 52.71
N GLY A 138 10.99 30.17 53.64
CA GLY A 138 11.77 29.46 54.64
C GLY A 138 12.87 28.59 54.03
N ILE A 139 13.64 29.12 53.07
CA ILE A 139 14.81 28.44 52.50
C ILE A 139 15.99 28.51 53.49
N TYR A 140 16.14 29.64 54.16
CA TYR A 140 17.14 29.88 55.21
C TYR A 140 16.47 30.25 56.52
N PHE A 141 17.01 29.74 57.64
CA PHE A 141 16.53 30.02 58.99
C PHE A 141 17.67 30.43 59.91
N TYR A 142 17.43 31.40 60.78
CA TYR A 142 18.32 31.72 61.88
C TYR A 142 17.88 30.99 63.15
N TYR A 143 18.82 30.29 63.79
CA TYR A 143 18.61 29.56 65.04
C TYR A 143 19.95 29.38 65.76
N ASN A 144 20.00 29.67 67.08
CA ASN A 144 21.18 29.52 67.94
C ASN A 144 22.49 30.02 67.29
N ASP A 145 22.51 31.28 66.86
CA ASP A 145 23.68 31.97 66.29
C ASP A 145 24.23 31.38 64.98
N LYS A 146 23.45 30.53 64.31
CA LYS A 146 23.74 29.97 62.98
C LYS A 146 22.60 30.25 62.00
N ILE A 147 22.94 30.28 60.71
CA ILE A 147 21.99 30.32 59.62
C ILE A 147 21.93 28.93 58.97
N TYR A 148 20.80 28.23 59.11
CA TYR A 148 20.56 26.91 58.54
C TYR A 148 20.03 27.01 57.11
N HIS A 149 20.57 26.18 56.23
CA HIS A 149 20.06 25.88 54.89
C HIS A 149 19.60 24.41 54.84
N PRO A 150 18.32 24.13 55.09
CA PRO A 150 17.81 22.77 55.17
C PRO A 150 17.80 22.08 53.80
N SER A 151 17.93 20.75 53.76
CA SER A 151 17.85 19.98 52.51
C SER A 151 16.49 20.15 51.81
N GLU A 152 16.46 20.15 50.48
CA GLU A 152 15.22 20.25 49.68
C GLU A 152 14.13 19.26 50.13
N ARG A 153 14.56 18.06 50.55
CA ARG A 153 13.68 17.04 51.13
C ARG A 153 13.00 17.55 52.39
N GLN A 154 13.72 18.16 53.34
CA GLN A 154 13.12 18.74 54.54
C GLN A 154 12.24 19.95 54.18
N GLN A 155 12.67 20.79 53.23
CA GLN A 155 11.90 21.96 52.74
C GLN A 155 10.51 21.58 52.21
N LYS A 156 10.43 20.50 51.45
CA LYS A 156 9.15 19.98 50.90
C LYS A 156 8.15 19.61 52.00
N TYR A 157 8.62 19.05 53.11
CA TYR A 157 7.74 18.53 54.16
C TYR A 157 7.37 19.59 55.20
N TYR A 158 8.19 20.62 55.46
CA TYR A 158 7.85 21.61 56.49
C TYR A 158 6.99 22.76 55.97
N ALA A 159 6.85 22.95 54.65
CA ALA A 159 6.06 24.04 54.05
C ALA A 159 4.65 24.23 54.66
N PRO A 160 3.85 23.18 54.94
CA PRO A 160 2.53 23.31 55.59
C PRO A 160 2.62 23.74 57.07
N PHE A 161 3.76 23.49 57.71
CA PHE A 161 4.02 23.74 59.11
C PHE A 161 4.73 25.09 59.37
N ILE A 162 5.34 25.71 58.34
CA ILE A 162 6.01 27.02 58.46
C ILE A 162 5.06 28.08 59.02
N SER A 163 3.85 28.18 58.50
CA SER A 163 2.92 29.25 58.87
C SER A 163 2.37 29.10 60.29
N LYS A 164 2.20 27.87 60.79
CA LYS A 164 1.60 27.60 62.11
C LYS A 164 2.63 27.41 63.24
N PHE A 165 3.71 26.67 63.01
CA PHE A 165 4.73 26.40 64.05
C PHE A 165 5.94 27.35 63.97
N LEU A 166 6.36 27.76 62.76
CA LEU A 166 7.62 28.52 62.58
C LEU A 166 7.41 30.03 62.37
N LYS A 167 6.19 30.46 62.01
CA LYS A 167 5.76 31.88 61.96
C LYS A 167 4.76 32.22 63.08
N GLY A 168 4.03 31.23 63.59
CA GLY A 168 3.06 31.39 64.66
C GLY A 168 3.69 31.17 66.03
N LYS A 169 3.29 31.97 67.03
CA LYS A 169 3.74 31.86 68.43
C LYS A 169 3.13 30.63 69.16
N THR A 170 2.99 29.50 68.46
CA THR A 170 2.40 28.29 69.03
C THR A 170 3.26 27.08 68.71
N ASP A 171 3.61 26.37 69.76
CA ASP A 171 4.40 25.16 69.86
C ASP A 171 3.53 23.89 69.86
N THR A 172 2.20 24.04 69.75
CA THR A 172 1.23 22.93 69.84
C THR A 172 0.15 22.98 68.74
N LEU A 173 -0.18 21.84 68.14
CA LEU A 173 -1.29 21.67 67.19
C LEU A 173 -2.28 20.60 67.65
N PRO A 174 -3.57 20.94 67.86
CA PRO A 174 -4.60 19.98 68.22
C PRO A 174 -5.30 19.34 67.01
N PHE A 175 -5.49 18.02 67.07
CA PHE A 175 -6.28 17.22 66.13
C PHE A 175 -7.50 16.61 66.87
N PRO A 176 -8.74 16.79 66.36
CA PRO A 176 -9.93 16.15 66.91
C PRO A 176 -9.89 14.61 66.82
N ALA A 177 -10.60 13.92 67.73
CA ALA A 177 -10.73 12.45 67.71
C ALA A 177 -11.17 11.91 66.34
N GLU A 178 -12.15 12.55 65.70
CA GLU A 178 -12.69 12.17 64.38
C GLU A 178 -11.65 12.18 63.24
N GLN A 179 -10.57 12.95 63.39
CA GLN A 179 -9.51 13.07 62.37
C GLN A 179 -8.23 12.32 62.77
N THR A 180 -8.25 11.60 63.88
CA THR A 180 -7.05 10.97 64.45
C THR A 180 -6.55 9.83 63.57
N GLU A 181 -7.42 8.96 63.07
CA GLU A 181 -7.04 7.86 62.17
C GLU A 181 -6.42 8.38 60.87
N ARG A 182 -7.02 9.42 60.29
CA ARG A 182 -6.51 10.10 59.09
C ARG A 182 -5.16 10.77 59.36
N PHE A 183 -5.01 11.46 60.48
CA PHE A 183 -3.75 12.08 60.88
C PHE A 183 -2.63 11.04 61.03
N VAL A 184 -2.92 9.92 61.70
CA VAL A 184 -1.96 8.82 61.91
C VAL A 184 -1.57 8.14 60.61
N SER A 185 -2.53 7.90 59.70
CA SER A 185 -2.26 7.20 58.45
C SER A 185 -1.64 8.11 57.37
N GLU A 186 -2.05 9.37 57.29
CA GLU A 186 -1.63 10.28 56.22
C GLU A 186 -0.53 11.27 56.64
N ILE A 187 -0.59 11.84 57.85
CA ILE A 187 0.25 13.00 58.23
C ILE A 187 1.45 12.57 59.07
N LEU A 188 1.28 11.64 60.02
CA LEU A 188 2.34 11.16 60.90
C LEU A 188 3.57 10.60 60.15
N PRO A 189 3.43 9.83 59.05
CA PRO A 189 4.60 9.36 58.28
C PRO A 189 5.41 10.51 57.68
N HIS A 190 4.78 11.63 57.32
CA HIS A 190 5.47 12.82 56.83
C HIS A 190 6.19 13.58 57.95
N ILE A 191 5.64 13.59 59.17
CA ILE A 191 6.30 14.20 60.34
C ILE A 191 7.54 13.38 60.74
N HIS A 192 7.51 12.05 60.64
CA HIS A 192 8.71 11.21 60.81
C HIS A 192 9.83 11.54 59.81
N LYS A 193 9.50 12.08 58.63
CA LYS A 193 10.48 12.55 57.65
C LYS A 193 11.05 13.94 57.97
N LEU A 194 10.43 14.69 58.87
CA LEU A 194 10.85 16.04 59.30
C LEU A 194 11.87 16.03 60.44
N GLY A 195 11.75 15.06 61.36
CA GLY A 195 12.65 14.91 62.50
C GLY A 195 12.19 13.82 63.46
N LYS A 196 12.74 13.79 64.68
CA LYS A 196 12.42 12.73 65.65
C LYS A 196 11.01 12.96 66.21
N VAL A 197 10.20 11.91 66.23
CA VAL A 197 8.84 11.94 66.79
C VAL A 197 8.79 10.99 67.98
N SER A 198 8.42 11.52 69.13
CA SER A 198 8.15 10.74 70.35
C SER A 198 6.64 10.60 70.53
N ILE A 199 6.14 9.36 70.62
CA ILE A 199 4.71 9.06 70.77
C ILE A 199 4.46 8.66 72.23
N ASP A 200 3.41 9.21 72.83
CA ASP A 200 3.00 8.84 74.18
C ASP A 200 2.42 7.41 74.22
N LYS A 201 2.70 6.65 75.29
CA LYS A 201 2.39 5.20 75.38
C LYS A 201 0.91 4.89 75.18
N GLY A 202 0.03 5.76 75.67
CA GLY A 202 -1.42 5.60 75.53
C GLY A 202 -1.96 5.77 74.10
N ILE A 203 -1.19 6.32 73.17
CA ILE A 203 -1.51 6.33 71.73
C ILE A 203 -0.89 5.10 71.06
N GLU A 204 0.35 4.76 71.41
CA GLU A 204 1.09 3.65 70.81
C GLU A 204 0.39 2.29 71.02
N GLU A 205 -0.19 2.05 72.20
CA GLU A 205 -0.96 0.84 72.52
C GLU A 205 -2.29 0.72 71.73
N LYS A 206 -2.79 1.84 71.19
CA LYS A 206 -4.04 1.88 70.39
C LYS A 206 -3.80 1.70 68.90
N LEU A 207 -2.55 1.72 68.43
CA LEU A 207 -2.22 1.61 67.00
C LEU A 207 -2.17 0.15 66.54
N VAL A 208 -2.97 -0.18 65.54
CA VAL A 208 -2.93 -1.48 64.84
C VAL A 208 -2.10 -1.34 63.57
N LYS A 209 -0.95 -2.03 63.51
CA LYS A 209 0.00 -2.02 62.39
C LYS A 209 0.02 -3.39 61.72
N GLU A 210 -1.02 -3.69 60.95
CA GLU A 210 -1.14 -4.92 60.16
C GLU A 210 -0.82 -4.66 58.69
N LYS A 211 -0.43 -5.71 57.94
CA LYS A 211 -0.24 -5.59 56.49
C LYS A 211 -1.59 -5.59 55.76
N LEU A 212 -1.71 -4.78 54.72
CA LEU A 212 -2.89 -4.76 53.85
C LEU A 212 -2.98 -6.06 53.04
N VAL A 213 -4.16 -6.69 53.08
CA VAL A 213 -4.58 -7.73 52.14
C VAL A 213 -5.85 -7.25 51.43
N SER A 214 -5.76 -6.95 50.14
CA SER A 214 -6.91 -6.53 49.34
C SER A 214 -7.62 -7.75 48.74
N LYS A 215 -8.93 -7.84 48.94
CA LYS A 215 -9.78 -8.90 48.36
C LYS A 215 -10.87 -8.29 47.50
N ILE A 216 -10.99 -8.76 46.27
CA ILE A 216 -11.93 -8.25 45.28
C ILE A 216 -12.80 -9.40 44.78
N TYR A 217 -14.12 -9.24 44.83
CA TYR A 217 -15.09 -10.26 44.42
C TYR A 217 -15.84 -9.76 43.19
N PHE A 218 -15.69 -10.42 42.05
CA PHE A 218 -16.42 -10.12 40.82
C PHE A 218 -17.61 -11.07 40.60
N ASP A 219 -18.72 -10.50 40.15
CA ASP A 219 -19.92 -11.25 39.75
C ASP A 219 -20.56 -10.64 38.49
N LYS A 220 -21.47 -11.39 37.85
CA LYS A 220 -22.26 -10.93 36.71
C LYS A 220 -23.38 -10.03 37.20
N TYR A 221 -23.51 -8.86 36.56
CA TYR A 221 -24.63 -7.95 36.81
C TYR A 221 -25.24 -7.47 35.48
N LYS A 222 -26.46 -7.92 35.20
CA LYS A 222 -27.15 -7.69 33.90
C LYS A 222 -26.24 -8.16 32.74
N GLU A 223 -25.96 -7.27 31.79
CA GLU A 223 -25.08 -7.52 30.64
C GLU A 223 -23.61 -7.19 30.92
N GLY A 224 -23.28 -6.73 32.12
CA GLY A 224 -21.93 -6.37 32.56
C GLY A 224 -21.51 -7.06 33.86
N ILE A 225 -20.67 -6.38 34.66
CA ILE A 225 -20.06 -6.95 35.86
C ILE A 225 -20.27 -6.06 37.09
N SER A 226 -20.26 -6.68 38.27
CA SER A 226 -20.20 -6.02 39.56
C SER A 226 -18.94 -6.45 40.32
N ALA A 227 -18.39 -5.56 41.15
CA ALA A 227 -17.28 -5.88 42.03
C ALA A 227 -17.50 -5.35 43.46
N VAL A 228 -17.01 -6.10 44.45
CA VAL A 228 -16.93 -5.67 45.85
C VAL A 228 -15.48 -5.69 46.28
N ILE A 229 -14.99 -4.58 46.83
CA ILE A 229 -13.59 -4.39 47.23
C ILE A 229 -13.51 -4.28 48.74
N ASN A 230 -12.68 -5.12 49.36
CA ASN A 230 -12.47 -5.17 50.80
C ASN A 230 -10.97 -5.11 51.12
N PHE A 231 -10.55 -4.10 51.87
CA PHE A 231 -9.20 -3.94 52.39
C PHE A 231 -9.12 -4.52 53.80
N HIS A 232 -8.34 -5.59 53.96
CA HIS A 232 -8.18 -6.29 55.23
C HIS A 232 -6.89 -5.85 55.92
N TYR A 233 -7.01 -5.45 57.19
CA TYR A 233 -5.91 -5.20 58.12
C TYR A 233 -6.10 -6.11 59.33
N GLY A 234 -5.65 -7.36 59.23
CA GLY A 234 -5.95 -8.41 60.21
C GLY A 234 -7.46 -8.69 60.29
N GLN A 235 -8.09 -8.39 61.43
CA GLN A 235 -9.54 -8.57 61.65
C GLN A 235 -10.37 -7.35 61.17
N PHE A 236 -9.72 -6.23 60.83
CA PHE A 236 -10.42 -5.02 60.41
C PHE A 236 -10.63 -5.03 58.90
N VAL A 237 -11.86 -4.76 58.46
CA VAL A 237 -12.24 -4.75 57.04
C VAL A 237 -12.82 -3.39 56.68
N VAL A 238 -12.21 -2.76 55.69
CA VAL A 238 -12.63 -1.46 55.16
C VAL A 238 -13.06 -1.64 53.71
N ASN A 239 -14.28 -1.23 53.39
CA ASN A 239 -14.72 -1.09 52.01
C ASN A 239 -14.71 0.40 51.64
N PRO A 240 -14.00 0.81 50.57
CA PRO A 240 -13.77 2.21 50.26
C PRO A 240 -15.03 2.97 49.83
N PHE A 241 -16.09 2.26 49.46
CA PHE A 241 -17.35 2.84 48.97
C PHE A 241 -18.45 2.86 50.03
N SER A 242 -18.33 2.04 51.08
CA SER A 242 -19.25 2.06 52.22
C SER A 242 -18.86 3.13 53.24
N GLY A 243 -19.84 3.92 53.71
CA GLY A 243 -19.64 4.87 54.82
C GLY A 243 -19.52 4.23 56.21
N GLN A 244 -19.46 2.90 56.32
CA GLN A 244 -19.35 2.16 57.58
C GLN A 244 -18.28 1.06 57.46
N ASN A 245 -17.33 1.05 58.40
CA ASN A 245 -16.37 -0.05 58.54
C ASN A 245 -17.12 -1.29 59.08
N TYR A 246 -16.94 -2.46 58.45
CA TYR A 246 -17.69 -3.68 58.81
C TYR A 246 -17.33 -4.21 60.19
N ILE A 247 -16.13 -3.88 60.69
CA ILE A 247 -15.63 -4.24 62.02
C ILE A 247 -14.83 -3.04 62.52
N ASN A 248 -15.40 -2.20 63.39
CA ASN A 248 -14.69 -1.13 64.09
C ASN A 248 -14.72 -1.42 65.59
N ASP A 249 -13.56 -1.63 66.19
CA ASP A 249 -13.37 -1.53 67.63
C ASP A 249 -13.11 -0.04 67.94
N PRO A 250 -14.02 0.68 68.63
CA PRO A 250 -13.89 2.12 68.86
C PRO A 250 -12.65 2.50 69.72
N GLU A 251 -11.97 1.53 70.33
CA GLU A 251 -10.75 1.77 71.11
C GLU A 251 -9.44 1.64 70.32
N LYS A 252 -9.46 1.19 69.05
CA LYS A 252 -8.26 0.93 68.23
C LYS A 252 -8.21 1.80 66.96
N ILE A 253 -7.01 2.23 66.58
CA ILE A 253 -6.72 3.06 65.41
C ILE A 253 -5.89 2.25 64.42
N VAL A 254 -6.45 1.94 63.24
CA VAL A 254 -5.76 1.18 62.20
C VAL A 254 -4.85 2.12 61.40
N VAL A 255 -3.58 1.73 61.21
CA VAL A 255 -2.66 2.43 60.31
C VAL A 255 -2.87 1.89 58.90
N ARG A 256 -3.50 2.68 58.04
CA ARG A 256 -3.87 2.26 56.68
C ARG A 256 -2.76 2.54 55.66
N ASP A 257 -2.55 1.59 54.75
CA ASP A 257 -1.71 1.74 53.56
C ASP A 257 -2.50 2.46 52.45
N MET A 258 -2.63 3.78 52.61
CA MET A 258 -3.35 4.64 51.68
C MET A 258 -2.74 4.67 50.27
N GLU A 259 -1.46 4.33 50.11
CA GLU A 259 -0.81 4.34 48.80
C GLU A 259 -1.29 3.15 47.95
N THR A 260 -1.29 1.95 48.53
CA THR A 260 -1.72 0.74 47.84
C THR A 260 -3.24 0.72 47.62
N GLU A 261 -4.03 1.14 48.62
CA GLU A 261 -5.49 1.27 48.47
C GLU A 261 -5.85 2.20 47.30
N ARG A 262 -5.17 3.35 47.19
CA ARG A 262 -5.42 4.33 46.13
C ARG A 262 -5.08 3.77 44.74
N LYS A 263 -3.96 3.05 44.59
CA LYS A 263 -3.59 2.41 43.31
C LYS A 263 -4.68 1.46 42.81
N ILE A 264 -5.30 0.70 43.72
CA ILE A 264 -6.38 -0.24 43.39
C ILE A 264 -7.64 0.54 42.98
N ILE A 265 -8.02 1.58 43.73
CA ILE A 265 -9.20 2.42 43.42
C ILE A 265 -9.03 3.12 42.07
N GLU A 266 -7.84 3.68 41.78
CA GLU A 266 -7.54 4.38 40.53
C GLU A 266 -7.77 3.49 39.29
N ILE A 267 -7.57 2.17 39.40
CA ILE A 267 -7.87 1.24 38.29
C ILE A 267 -9.37 1.18 38.00
N PHE A 268 -10.21 1.12 39.04
CA PHE A 268 -11.67 1.11 38.87
C PHE A 268 -12.23 2.47 38.43
N GLU A 269 -11.63 3.57 38.91
CA GLU A 269 -11.97 4.93 38.47
C GLU A 269 -11.61 5.15 37.00
N ALA A 270 -10.42 4.71 36.57
CA ALA A 270 -9.99 4.81 35.17
C ALA A 270 -10.87 3.98 34.23
N ALA A 271 -11.38 2.83 34.69
CA ALA A 271 -12.35 2.03 33.97
C ALA A 271 -13.81 2.56 34.07
N GLU A 272 -14.02 3.68 34.77
CA GLU A 272 -15.30 4.36 34.96
C GLU A 272 -16.40 3.48 35.56
N PHE A 273 -16.06 2.71 36.60
CA PHE A 273 -17.06 1.98 37.37
C PHE A 273 -18.02 2.93 38.09
N THR A 274 -19.30 2.59 38.09
CA THR A 274 -20.34 3.30 38.84
C THR A 274 -20.48 2.74 40.23
N VAL A 275 -20.54 3.60 41.26
CA VAL A 275 -20.64 3.18 42.66
C VAL A 275 -22.11 3.21 43.11
N ASP A 276 -22.59 2.12 43.71
CA ASP A 276 -23.83 2.10 44.47
C ASP A 276 -23.62 1.37 45.81
N LYS A 277 -23.70 2.13 46.90
CA LYS A 277 -23.41 1.70 48.28
C LYS A 277 -22.02 1.07 48.41
N ASN A 278 -21.93 -0.25 48.55
CA ASN A 278 -20.70 -1.00 48.80
C ASN A 278 -20.19 -1.76 47.55
N THR A 279 -20.92 -1.68 46.44
CA THR A 279 -20.67 -2.45 45.22
C THR A 279 -20.49 -1.49 44.06
N ILE A 280 -19.57 -1.82 43.16
CA ILE A 280 -19.30 -1.05 41.95
C ILE A 280 -19.72 -1.85 40.71
N TYR A 281 -20.15 -1.16 39.66
CA TYR A 281 -20.76 -1.77 38.47
C TYR A 281 -20.18 -1.18 37.18
N LEU A 282 -19.96 -2.06 36.20
CA LEU A 282 -19.56 -1.69 34.84
C LEU A 282 -20.46 -2.38 33.82
N ILE A 283 -21.31 -1.59 33.15
CA ILE A 283 -22.36 -2.07 32.24
C ILE A 283 -22.02 -1.78 30.77
N ASP A 284 -21.19 -0.76 30.51
CA ASP A 284 -20.76 -0.40 29.16
C ASP A 284 -19.86 -1.51 28.58
N GLU A 285 -20.27 -2.10 27.45
CA GLU A 285 -19.57 -3.23 26.83
C GLU A 285 -18.16 -2.88 26.37
N ILE A 286 -17.94 -1.66 25.89
CA ILE A 286 -16.62 -1.24 25.38
C ILE A 286 -15.65 -1.11 26.54
N LYS A 287 -16.07 -0.43 27.61
CA LYS A 287 -15.26 -0.29 28.82
C LYS A 287 -15.04 -1.63 29.51
N LEU A 288 -16.06 -2.50 29.53
CA LEU A 288 -15.95 -3.84 30.06
C LEU A 288 -14.90 -4.67 29.32
N PHE A 289 -14.92 -4.65 27.99
CA PHE A 289 -13.93 -5.34 27.19
C PHE A 289 -12.51 -4.81 27.46
N GLU A 290 -12.33 -3.49 27.52
CA GLU A 290 -11.04 -2.86 27.79
C GLU A 290 -10.51 -3.21 29.20
N PHE A 291 -11.39 -3.18 30.20
CA PHE A 291 -11.08 -3.58 31.57
C PHE A 291 -10.64 -5.04 31.67
N LEU A 292 -11.42 -5.96 31.07
CA LEU A 292 -11.09 -7.40 31.07
C LEU A 292 -9.78 -7.68 30.33
N ARG A 293 -9.46 -6.90 29.29
CA ARG A 293 -8.26 -7.09 28.46
C ARG A 293 -6.99 -6.57 29.12
N ASN A 294 -7.06 -5.40 29.78
CA ASN A 294 -5.87 -4.65 30.20
C ASN A 294 -5.71 -4.50 31.72
N ASP A 295 -6.82 -4.37 32.45
CA ASP A 295 -6.79 -3.93 33.85
C ASP A 295 -7.01 -5.07 34.84
N LEU A 296 -7.72 -6.14 34.43
CA LEU A 296 -7.96 -7.30 35.30
C LEU A 296 -6.66 -8.00 35.74
N SER A 297 -5.67 -8.13 34.87
CA SER A 297 -4.36 -8.71 35.20
C SER A 297 -3.60 -7.86 36.21
N ARG A 298 -3.63 -6.53 36.03
CA ARG A 298 -3.01 -5.56 36.97
C ARG A 298 -3.64 -5.64 38.36
N LEU A 299 -4.95 -5.90 38.43
CA LEU A 299 -5.65 -6.12 39.70
C LEU A 299 -5.25 -7.43 40.37
N GLN A 300 -5.05 -8.51 39.60
CA GLN A 300 -4.58 -9.80 40.14
C GLN A 300 -3.17 -9.71 40.75
N GLU A 301 -2.33 -8.80 40.27
CA GLU A 301 -0.99 -8.56 40.86
C GLU A 301 -1.05 -7.80 42.20
N LEU A 302 -2.05 -6.92 42.37
CA LEU A 302 -2.19 -6.04 43.54
C LEU A 302 -3.18 -6.57 44.59
N SER A 303 -4.01 -7.56 44.27
CA SER A 303 -5.12 -8.01 45.12
C SER A 303 -5.45 -9.48 44.91
N GLU A 304 -6.01 -10.13 45.93
CA GLU A 304 -6.64 -11.44 45.79
C GLU A 304 -8.00 -11.27 45.10
N VAL A 305 -8.10 -11.75 43.85
CA VAL A 305 -9.31 -11.62 43.03
C VAL A 305 -10.09 -12.93 43.00
N TYR A 306 -11.39 -12.86 43.28
CA TYR A 306 -12.32 -13.98 43.31
C TYR A 306 -13.41 -13.81 42.25
N TYR A 307 -13.78 -14.90 41.57
CA TYR A 307 -14.74 -14.90 40.47
C TYR A 307 -15.93 -15.83 40.76
N SER A 308 -17.14 -15.35 40.49
CA SER A 308 -18.30 -16.24 40.35
C SER A 308 -18.22 -17.05 39.05
N ASP A 309 -18.90 -18.20 38.98
CA ASP A 309 -18.98 -18.97 37.74
C ASP A 309 -19.73 -18.21 36.63
N ALA A 310 -20.66 -17.33 37.00
CA ALA A 310 -21.35 -16.45 36.06
C ALA A 310 -20.41 -15.39 35.44
N PHE A 311 -19.43 -14.88 36.19
CA PHE A 311 -18.42 -13.95 35.69
C PHE A 311 -17.46 -14.63 34.71
N LYS A 312 -17.03 -15.88 35.00
CA LYS A 312 -16.09 -16.62 34.12
C LYS A 312 -16.61 -16.74 32.68
N ASN A 313 -17.92 -16.84 32.49
CA ASN A 313 -18.55 -16.96 31.17
C ASN A 313 -18.56 -15.65 30.35
N ILE A 314 -18.31 -14.49 30.96
CA ILE A 314 -18.22 -13.19 30.26
C ILE A 314 -16.80 -12.95 29.71
N GLY A 315 -15.81 -13.71 30.17
CA GLY A 315 -14.40 -13.48 29.89
C GLY A 315 -14.03 -13.37 28.41
N ILE A 316 -12.79 -12.95 28.15
CA ILE A 316 -12.27 -12.84 26.79
C ILE A 316 -11.87 -14.23 26.29
N ARG A 317 -12.42 -14.63 25.14
CA ARG A 317 -12.13 -15.92 24.51
C ARG A 317 -11.02 -15.76 23.48
N PHE A 318 -10.01 -16.63 23.57
CA PHE A 318 -8.89 -16.72 22.62
C PHE A 318 -8.88 -18.14 22.00
N PRO A 319 -9.67 -18.38 20.95
CA PRO A 319 -9.73 -19.69 20.31
C PRO A 319 -8.38 -20.11 19.71
N PRO A 320 -8.01 -21.40 19.80
CA PRO A 320 -6.74 -21.92 19.32
C PRO A 320 -6.74 -22.08 17.79
N SER A 321 -6.57 -20.97 17.05
CA SER A 321 -6.45 -20.93 15.57
C SER A 321 -7.61 -21.56 14.77
N PHE A 322 -7.57 -21.43 13.45
CA PHE A 322 -8.52 -22.10 12.56
C PHE A 322 -8.06 -23.53 12.27
N SER A 323 -9.00 -24.49 12.27
CA SER A 323 -8.78 -25.86 11.80
C SER A 323 -9.61 -26.11 10.55
N GLY A 324 -9.21 -27.03 9.67
CA GLY A 324 -9.99 -27.35 8.49
C GLY A 324 -9.14 -27.95 7.37
N GLY A 325 -9.65 -27.90 6.15
CA GLY A 325 -8.89 -28.39 5.01
C GLY A 325 -9.42 -28.03 3.64
N VAL A 326 -8.52 -28.15 2.67
CA VAL A 326 -8.81 -28.00 1.23
C VAL A 326 -8.54 -29.31 0.53
N ARG A 327 -9.57 -29.83 -0.14
CA ARG A 327 -9.46 -31.06 -0.94
C ARG A 327 -10.12 -30.94 -2.30
N LEU A 328 -9.63 -31.74 -3.23
CA LEU A 328 -10.23 -31.89 -4.55
C LEU A 328 -11.31 -32.97 -4.45
N SER A 329 -12.56 -32.61 -4.76
CA SER A 329 -13.65 -33.59 -4.80
C SER A 329 -13.44 -34.54 -5.99
N GLN A 330 -13.63 -35.84 -5.78
CA GLN A 330 -13.52 -36.84 -6.84
C GLN A 330 -14.77 -36.86 -7.74
N ASP A 331 -15.93 -36.46 -7.20
CA ASP A 331 -17.23 -36.63 -7.87
C ASP A 331 -17.74 -35.34 -8.55
N SER A 332 -17.58 -34.18 -7.90
CA SER A 332 -18.19 -32.92 -8.37
C SER A 332 -17.28 -32.07 -9.26
N ASN A 333 -16.02 -32.48 -9.47
CA ASN A 333 -15.02 -31.69 -10.17
C ASN A 333 -14.82 -30.28 -9.56
N MET A 334 -15.09 -30.12 -8.26
CA MET A 334 -14.96 -28.88 -7.49
C MET A 334 -13.91 -29.02 -6.37
N LEU A 335 -13.51 -27.89 -5.77
CA LEU A 335 -12.75 -27.85 -4.52
C LEU A 335 -13.71 -27.82 -3.35
N GLU A 336 -13.40 -28.58 -2.32
CA GLU A 336 -14.08 -28.52 -1.04
C GLU A 336 -13.16 -27.79 -0.06
N PHE A 337 -13.64 -26.66 0.45
CA PHE A 337 -13.00 -25.87 1.49
C PHE A 337 -13.82 -25.96 2.77
N SER A 338 -13.17 -26.33 3.87
CA SER A 338 -13.77 -26.43 5.19
C SER A 338 -12.88 -25.71 6.19
N PHE A 339 -13.51 -25.01 7.13
CA PHE A 339 -12.80 -24.41 8.25
C PHE A 339 -13.74 -24.25 9.45
N ASP A 340 -13.17 -24.44 10.64
CA ASP A 340 -13.79 -24.25 11.95
C ASP A 340 -12.86 -23.38 12.80
N TYR A 341 -13.43 -22.62 13.74
CA TYR A 341 -12.68 -21.70 14.60
C TYR A 341 -12.87 -22.04 16.08
N GLY A 342 -12.05 -22.98 16.57
CA GLY A 342 -12.23 -23.57 17.91
C GLY A 342 -13.64 -24.15 18.06
N ASP A 343 -14.30 -23.85 19.18
CA ASP A 343 -15.70 -24.25 19.42
C ASP A 343 -16.71 -23.11 19.20
N ILE A 344 -16.36 -22.11 18.38
CA ILE A 344 -17.32 -21.05 17.98
C ILE A 344 -18.30 -21.64 16.98
N ASP A 345 -19.59 -21.37 17.20
CA ASP A 345 -20.69 -21.80 16.32
C ASP A 345 -20.51 -21.20 14.92
N SER A 346 -20.56 -22.04 13.89
CA SER A 346 -20.38 -21.63 12.49
C SER A 346 -21.43 -20.61 12.04
N SER A 347 -22.61 -20.56 12.69
CA SER A 347 -23.63 -19.57 12.42
C SER A 347 -23.26 -18.15 12.88
N GLU A 348 -22.27 -18.00 13.76
CA GLU A 348 -21.77 -16.68 14.21
C GLU A 348 -20.69 -16.10 13.29
N LEU A 349 -20.04 -16.94 12.45
CA LEU A 349 -18.91 -16.54 11.60
C LEU A 349 -19.25 -15.41 10.62
N GLU A 350 -20.47 -15.40 10.06
CA GLU A 350 -20.92 -14.32 9.18
C GLU A 350 -20.90 -12.96 9.89
N HIS A 351 -21.42 -12.91 11.12
CA HIS A 351 -21.47 -11.71 11.94
C HIS A 351 -20.11 -11.29 12.49
N ILE A 352 -19.24 -12.26 12.78
CA ILE A 352 -17.85 -12.00 13.19
C ILE A 352 -17.10 -11.32 12.04
N PHE A 353 -17.15 -11.89 10.83
CA PHE A 353 -16.46 -11.29 9.67
C PHE A 353 -17.08 -9.96 9.24
N SER A 354 -18.41 -9.76 9.38
CA SER A 354 -19.01 -8.44 9.14
C SER A 354 -18.53 -7.40 10.15
N SER A 355 -18.38 -7.77 11.42
CA SER A 355 -17.87 -6.90 12.48
C SER A 355 -16.41 -6.47 12.25
N ILE A 356 -15.58 -7.36 11.68
CA ILE A 356 -14.20 -7.04 11.26
C ILE A 356 -14.22 -5.98 10.15
N LYS A 357 -15.12 -6.10 9.16
CA LYS A 357 -15.27 -5.12 8.07
C LYS A 357 -15.72 -3.75 8.58
N GLU A 358 -16.56 -3.73 9.61
CA GLU A 358 -16.98 -2.52 10.33
C GLU A 358 -15.89 -1.94 11.26
N LYS A 359 -14.73 -2.60 11.36
CA LYS A 359 -13.60 -2.21 12.24
C LYS A 359 -13.97 -2.16 13.73
N ARG A 360 -14.88 -3.04 14.17
CA ARG A 360 -15.18 -3.20 15.60
C ARG A 360 -13.98 -3.81 16.33
N LYS A 361 -13.82 -3.48 17.61
CA LYS A 361 -12.73 -4.02 18.45
C LYS A 361 -12.97 -5.47 18.89
N PHE A 362 -14.24 -5.83 19.12
CA PHE A 362 -14.65 -7.14 19.61
C PHE A 362 -16.02 -7.55 19.02
N TYR A 363 -16.37 -8.81 19.20
CA TYR A 363 -17.71 -9.37 18.97
C TYR A 363 -18.18 -10.11 20.24
N ARG A 364 -19.46 -9.93 20.61
CA ARG A 364 -20.08 -10.64 21.75
C ARG A 364 -20.70 -11.95 21.24
N LEU A 365 -20.15 -13.08 21.68
CA LEU A 365 -20.61 -14.42 21.30
C LEU A 365 -21.95 -14.75 21.98
N LYS A 366 -22.69 -15.72 21.44
CA LYS A 366 -23.97 -16.19 22.02
C LYS A 366 -23.85 -16.71 23.46
N ASP A 367 -22.67 -17.23 23.84
CA ASP A 367 -22.38 -17.68 25.20
C ASP A 367 -22.13 -16.53 26.19
N GLY A 368 -22.06 -15.29 25.70
CA GLY A 368 -21.82 -14.06 26.47
C GLY A 368 -20.37 -13.64 26.56
N SER A 369 -19.43 -14.42 26.02
CA SER A 369 -18.00 -14.10 26.03
C SER A 369 -17.61 -13.08 24.94
N PHE A 370 -16.49 -12.40 25.13
CA PHE A 370 -15.95 -11.45 24.16
C PHE A 370 -14.89 -12.10 23.27
N LEU A 371 -15.05 -11.98 21.95
CA LEU A 371 -14.04 -12.34 20.95
C LEU A 371 -13.31 -11.08 20.45
N PRO A 372 -12.00 -10.91 20.71
CA PRO A 372 -11.21 -9.85 20.12
C PRO A 372 -11.13 -10.01 18.61
N LEU A 373 -11.42 -8.95 17.85
CA LEU A 373 -11.41 -8.98 16.39
C LEU A 373 -10.07 -8.56 15.79
N ASP A 374 -9.11 -8.16 16.63
CA ASP A 374 -7.79 -7.75 16.19
C ASP A 374 -6.80 -8.91 16.00
N LEU A 375 -7.23 -10.15 16.27
CA LEU A 375 -6.43 -11.37 16.13
C LEU A 375 -5.94 -11.57 14.69
N PRO A 376 -4.63 -11.82 14.46
CA PRO A 376 -4.06 -12.00 13.12
C PRO A 376 -4.74 -13.09 12.30
N GLU A 377 -5.06 -14.23 12.90
CA GLU A 377 -5.67 -15.37 12.22
C GLU A 377 -7.09 -15.05 11.74
N LEU A 378 -7.88 -14.33 12.55
CA LEU A 378 -9.23 -13.86 12.19
C LEU A 378 -9.17 -12.90 11.00
N LYS A 379 -8.23 -11.96 11.00
CA LYS A 379 -8.05 -11.02 9.89
C LYS A 379 -7.63 -11.74 8.60
N SER A 380 -6.69 -12.68 8.71
CA SER A 380 -6.26 -13.49 7.58
C SER A 380 -7.40 -14.33 7.00
N MET A 381 -8.19 -14.99 7.84
CA MET A 381 -9.35 -15.77 7.38
C MET A 381 -10.43 -14.87 6.76
N SER A 382 -10.73 -13.72 7.41
CA SER A 382 -11.69 -12.75 6.88
C SER A 382 -11.28 -12.25 5.49
N ASN A 383 -9.98 -12.01 5.28
CA ASN A 383 -9.45 -11.63 3.97
C ASN A 383 -9.59 -12.78 2.97
N LEU A 384 -9.27 -14.03 3.35
CA LEU A 384 -9.43 -15.20 2.48
C LEU A 384 -10.89 -15.40 2.05
N VAL A 385 -11.83 -15.31 2.99
CA VAL A 385 -13.28 -15.42 2.74
C VAL A 385 -13.74 -14.33 1.76
N GLU A 386 -13.31 -13.09 1.95
CA GLU A 386 -13.64 -11.98 1.07
C GLU A 386 -13.07 -12.17 -0.34
N GLN A 387 -11.83 -12.63 -0.43
CA GLN A 387 -11.15 -12.79 -1.71
C GLN A 387 -11.65 -13.99 -2.53
N LEU A 388 -12.14 -15.03 -1.86
CA LEU A 388 -12.83 -16.15 -2.49
C LEU A 388 -14.29 -15.83 -2.86
N ASP A 389 -14.77 -14.62 -2.51
CA ASP A 389 -16.15 -14.17 -2.70
C ASP A 389 -17.18 -15.13 -2.11
N ILE A 390 -16.85 -15.73 -0.96
CA ILE A 390 -17.74 -16.65 -0.24
C ILE A 390 -18.87 -15.83 0.36
N LYS A 391 -20.11 -16.20 0.04
CA LYS A 391 -21.30 -15.50 0.54
C LYS A 391 -21.52 -15.83 2.01
N GLY A 392 -22.07 -14.89 2.77
CA GLY A 392 -22.33 -15.04 4.20
C GLY A 392 -23.08 -16.33 4.55
N LYS A 393 -24.13 -16.64 3.79
CA LYS A 393 -24.93 -17.88 3.95
C LYS A 393 -24.10 -19.16 3.82
N ASP A 394 -23.05 -19.17 3.01
CA ASP A 394 -22.21 -20.34 2.80
C ASP A 394 -21.21 -20.56 3.95
N LEU A 395 -20.93 -19.54 4.78
CA LEU A 395 -20.06 -19.65 5.95
C LEU A 395 -20.65 -20.54 7.05
N SER A 396 -21.98 -20.68 7.07
CA SER A 396 -22.66 -21.58 8.01
C SER A 396 -22.49 -23.07 7.63
N LYS A 397 -22.07 -23.36 6.39
CA LYS A 397 -21.88 -24.72 5.89
C LYS A 397 -20.52 -25.25 6.36
N LYS A 398 -20.49 -26.53 6.77
CA LYS A 398 -19.24 -27.23 7.11
C LYS A 398 -18.28 -27.38 5.91
N VAL A 399 -18.84 -27.49 4.70
CA VAL A 399 -18.07 -27.63 3.46
C VAL A 399 -18.60 -26.63 2.44
N ILE A 400 -17.67 -25.85 1.88
CA ILE A 400 -17.91 -24.84 0.87
C ILE A 400 -17.31 -25.35 -0.44
N GLU A 401 -18.16 -25.50 -1.45
CA GLU A 401 -17.72 -25.89 -2.80
C GLU A 401 -17.25 -24.67 -3.58
N LEU A 402 -16.03 -24.73 -4.11
CA LEU A 402 -15.38 -23.68 -4.86
C LEU A 402 -14.89 -24.20 -6.22
N PRO A 403 -14.88 -23.38 -7.27
CA PRO A 403 -14.32 -23.79 -8.56
C PRO A 403 -12.82 -24.12 -8.47
N LYS A 404 -12.36 -25.15 -9.21
CA LYS A 404 -10.96 -25.62 -9.20
C LYS A 404 -9.91 -24.56 -9.49
N TYR A 405 -10.23 -23.59 -10.33
CA TYR A 405 -9.31 -22.50 -10.64
C TYR A 405 -8.92 -21.69 -9.40
N ARG A 406 -9.71 -21.74 -8.31
CA ARG A 406 -9.38 -21.08 -7.03
C ARG A 406 -8.26 -21.79 -6.27
N ALA A 407 -7.83 -22.99 -6.65
CA ALA A 407 -6.80 -23.74 -5.94
C ALA A 407 -5.49 -22.96 -5.81
N MET A 408 -5.04 -22.34 -6.90
CA MET A 408 -3.84 -21.51 -6.92
C MET A 408 -3.97 -20.31 -5.97
N TYR A 409 -5.15 -19.73 -5.94
CA TYR A 409 -5.49 -18.60 -5.08
C TYR A 409 -5.45 -19.01 -3.60
N ILE A 410 -6.07 -20.13 -3.26
CA ILE A 410 -6.11 -20.70 -1.90
C ILE A 410 -4.72 -21.11 -1.44
N ASP A 411 -3.92 -21.82 -2.25
CA ASP A 411 -2.56 -22.23 -1.86
C ASP A 411 -1.66 -21.01 -1.59
N SER A 412 -1.78 -19.95 -2.39
CA SER A 412 -1.02 -18.72 -2.17
C SER A 412 -1.38 -18.09 -0.81
N LEU A 413 -2.67 -17.90 -0.54
CA LEU A 413 -3.11 -17.26 0.70
C LEU A 413 -2.81 -18.07 1.95
N LEU A 414 -3.03 -19.39 1.90
CA LEU A 414 -2.75 -20.27 3.04
C LEU A 414 -1.26 -20.26 3.40
N ARG A 415 -0.38 -20.15 2.40
CA ARG A 415 1.07 -20.00 2.60
C ARG A 415 1.44 -18.62 3.16
N GLU A 416 0.86 -17.54 2.64
CA GLU A 416 1.13 -16.18 3.13
C GLU A 416 0.67 -15.96 4.56
N ALA A 417 -0.52 -16.46 4.89
CA ALA A 417 -1.12 -16.29 6.21
C ALA A 417 -0.57 -17.26 7.27
N ASN A 418 0.37 -18.16 6.91
CA ASN A 418 0.90 -19.20 7.79
C ASN A 418 -0.19 -19.97 8.56
N MET A 419 -1.32 -20.27 7.88
CA MET A 419 -2.47 -20.91 8.49
C MET A 419 -2.25 -22.42 8.59
N ASN A 420 -1.39 -22.82 9.54
CA ASN A 420 -0.97 -24.22 9.72
C ASN A 420 -2.11 -25.17 10.08
N GLY A 421 -3.23 -24.68 10.61
CA GLY A 421 -4.39 -25.50 10.95
C GLY A 421 -5.31 -25.84 9.77
N ILE A 422 -5.09 -25.26 8.57
CA ILE A 422 -5.81 -25.66 7.35
C ILE A 422 -4.99 -26.69 6.57
N GLU A 423 -5.42 -27.94 6.62
CA GLU A 423 -4.75 -29.05 5.95
C GLU A 423 -4.97 -29.02 4.44
N ARG A 424 -3.90 -29.28 3.68
CA ARG A 424 -3.95 -29.41 2.22
C ARG A 424 -3.81 -30.88 1.86
N SER A 425 -4.85 -31.46 1.27
CA SER A 425 -4.80 -32.85 0.78
C SER A 425 -3.67 -33.07 -0.22
N LEU A 426 -3.18 -34.32 -0.32
CA LEU A 426 -2.08 -34.67 -1.24
C LEU A 426 -2.45 -34.36 -2.70
N ASN A 427 -3.67 -34.71 -3.12
CA ASN A 427 -4.16 -34.44 -4.48
C ASN A 427 -4.22 -32.94 -4.79
N PHE A 428 -4.60 -32.11 -3.81
CA PHE A 428 -4.56 -30.65 -3.96
C PHE A 428 -3.12 -30.14 -4.14
N LYS A 429 -2.17 -30.61 -3.32
CA LYS A 429 -0.76 -30.25 -3.43
C LYS A 429 -0.17 -30.63 -4.78
N HIS A 430 -0.43 -31.86 -5.24
CA HIS A 430 0.02 -32.33 -6.55
C HIS A 430 -0.56 -31.50 -7.69
N MET A 431 -1.86 -31.18 -7.64
CA MET A 431 -2.48 -30.31 -8.65
C MET A 431 -1.81 -28.94 -8.72
N VAL A 432 -1.60 -28.29 -7.57
CA VAL A 432 -0.94 -26.98 -7.50
C VAL A 432 0.49 -27.05 -8.03
N GLN A 433 1.23 -28.11 -7.69
CA GLN A 433 2.60 -28.32 -8.18
C GLN A 433 2.62 -28.53 -9.68
N ASN A 434 1.81 -29.43 -10.21
CA ASN A 434 1.76 -29.74 -11.65
C ASN A 434 1.32 -28.52 -12.48
N ILE A 435 0.45 -27.66 -11.96
CA ILE A 435 0.09 -26.40 -12.65
C ILE A 435 1.26 -25.40 -12.64
N LYS A 436 2.06 -25.33 -11.56
CA LYS A 436 3.25 -24.46 -11.48
C LYS A 436 4.40 -25.00 -12.33
N GLU A 437 4.56 -26.32 -12.39
CA GLU A 437 5.66 -27.04 -13.05
C GLU A 437 5.10 -28.11 -14.00
N PRO A 438 4.46 -27.71 -15.13
CA PRO A 438 3.80 -28.64 -16.04
C PRO A 438 4.74 -29.55 -16.83
N GLY A 439 6.06 -29.32 -16.73
CA GLY A 439 7.07 -30.20 -17.31
C GLY A 439 7.15 -31.58 -16.66
N ASP A 440 6.70 -31.69 -15.41
CA ASP A 440 6.75 -32.93 -14.61
C ASP A 440 5.68 -33.95 -15.04
N MET A 441 4.64 -33.49 -15.73
CA MET A 441 3.59 -34.35 -16.26
C MET A 441 4.03 -34.99 -17.57
N ASP A 442 4.01 -36.32 -17.62
CA ASP A 442 4.38 -37.05 -18.81
C ASP A 442 3.17 -37.38 -19.68
N PHE A 443 2.83 -36.44 -20.56
CA PHE A 443 1.84 -36.65 -21.62
C PHE A 443 2.54 -37.07 -22.91
N GLU A 444 2.14 -38.22 -23.45
CA GLU A 444 2.60 -38.69 -24.75
C GLU A 444 2.14 -37.74 -25.87
N ILE A 445 3.02 -37.50 -26.83
CA ILE A 445 2.77 -36.70 -28.02
C ILE A 445 2.32 -37.64 -29.14
N PRO A 446 1.32 -37.27 -29.98
CA PRO A 446 0.96 -38.07 -31.15
C PRO A 446 2.18 -38.41 -32.01
N GLU A 447 2.40 -39.70 -32.30
CA GLU A 447 3.64 -40.21 -32.91
C GLU A 447 4.01 -39.49 -34.22
N LYS A 448 3.03 -39.16 -35.08
CA LYS A 448 3.25 -38.41 -36.33
C LYS A 448 3.82 -37.01 -36.12
N LEU A 449 3.55 -36.39 -34.98
CA LEU A 449 3.97 -35.02 -34.66
C LEU A 449 5.20 -34.98 -33.74
N LYS A 450 5.60 -36.11 -33.16
CA LYS A 450 6.73 -36.22 -32.22
C LYS A 450 8.05 -35.69 -32.77
N ASN A 451 8.32 -35.97 -34.05
CA ASN A 451 9.52 -35.52 -34.78
C ASN A 451 9.30 -34.20 -35.54
N VAL A 452 8.07 -33.68 -35.57
CA VAL A 452 7.71 -32.41 -36.22
C VAL A 452 7.79 -31.26 -35.20
N LEU A 453 7.35 -31.51 -33.97
CA LEU A 453 7.38 -30.52 -32.89
C LEU A 453 8.81 -30.26 -32.40
N ARG A 454 9.15 -28.97 -32.28
CA ARG A 454 10.37 -28.53 -31.58
C ARG A 454 10.21 -28.68 -30.07
N ASP A 455 11.31 -28.75 -29.33
CA ASP A 455 11.27 -29.04 -27.89
C ASP A 455 10.45 -28.03 -27.08
N TYR A 456 10.55 -26.73 -27.41
CA TYR A 456 9.67 -25.75 -26.78
C TYR A 456 8.20 -25.98 -27.16
N GLN A 457 7.87 -26.39 -28.39
CA GLN A 457 6.49 -26.70 -28.76
C GLN A 457 5.95 -27.92 -27.99
N LYS A 458 6.80 -28.92 -27.71
CA LYS A 458 6.46 -30.07 -26.84
C LYS A 458 6.12 -29.60 -25.42
N VAL A 459 6.88 -28.66 -24.86
CA VAL A 459 6.57 -28.05 -23.55
C VAL A 459 5.21 -27.34 -23.58
N GLY A 460 4.90 -26.61 -24.65
CA GLY A 460 3.61 -25.92 -24.75
C GLY A 460 2.42 -26.86 -24.95
N TYR A 461 2.62 -27.96 -25.68
CA TYR A 461 1.66 -29.07 -25.73
C TYR A 461 1.43 -29.68 -24.34
N LYS A 462 2.50 -30.02 -23.60
CA LYS A 462 2.39 -30.57 -22.23
C LYS A 462 1.69 -29.60 -21.28
N TRP A 463 1.95 -28.29 -21.42
CA TRP A 463 1.27 -27.25 -20.66
C TRP A 463 -0.24 -27.21 -20.94
N LEU A 464 -0.67 -27.22 -22.22
CA LEU A 464 -2.09 -27.31 -22.59
C LEU A 464 -2.76 -28.57 -22.01
N LYS A 465 -2.08 -29.73 -22.12
CA LYS A 465 -2.55 -31.01 -21.57
C LYS A 465 -2.69 -30.99 -20.06
N THR A 466 -1.75 -30.38 -19.36
CA THR A 466 -1.78 -30.27 -17.90
C THR A 466 -2.98 -29.47 -17.42
N LEU A 467 -3.24 -28.31 -18.06
CA LEU A 467 -4.42 -27.52 -17.73
C LEU A 467 -5.71 -28.28 -18.04
N ALA A 468 -5.80 -28.88 -19.22
CA ALA A 468 -6.99 -29.64 -19.62
C ALA A 468 -7.27 -30.85 -18.71
N TYR A 469 -6.22 -31.56 -18.28
CA TYR A 469 -6.32 -32.69 -17.35
C TYR A 469 -6.98 -32.29 -16.01
N TYR A 470 -6.71 -31.08 -15.52
CA TYR A 470 -7.33 -30.55 -14.31
C TYR A 470 -8.67 -29.83 -14.54
N GLY A 471 -9.16 -29.80 -15.79
CA GLY A 471 -10.37 -29.05 -16.16
C GLY A 471 -10.17 -27.54 -16.11
N LEU A 472 -8.93 -27.09 -16.35
CA LEU A 472 -8.51 -25.70 -16.32
C LEU A 472 -8.20 -25.20 -17.73
N SER A 473 -8.12 -23.89 -17.83
CA SER A 473 -8.00 -23.11 -19.04
C SER A 473 -6.80 -22.17 -18.95
N GLY A 474 -6.34 -21.60 -20.05
CA GLY A 474 -5.17 -20.72 -20.02
C GLY A 474 -4.91 -19.91 -21.28
N ILE A 475 -3.87 -19.08 -21.23
CA ILE A 475 -3.42 -18.20 -22.30
C ILE A 475 -2.05 -18.68 -22.82
N LEU A 476 -2.01 -19.16 -24.08
CA LEU A 476 -0.76 -19.44 -24.78
C LEU A 476 -0.30 -18.15 -25.48
N ALA A 477 0.64 -17.48 -24.83
CA ALA A 477 1.13 -16.15 -25.14
C ALA A 477 2.53 -16.13 -25.78
N ASP A 478 2.92 -17.21 -26.46
CA ASP A 478 4.18 -17.29 -27.20
C ASP A 478 4.29 -16.21 -28.27
N ASP A 479 5.51 -15.73 -28.52
CA ASP A 479 5.81 -14.80 -29.61
C ASP A 479 5.27 -15.30 -30.96
N MET A 480 4.96 -14.33 -31.83
CA MET A 480 4.46 -14.61 -33.16
C MET A 480 5.45 -15.49 -33.94
N GLY A 481 4.97 -16.51 -34.66
CA GLY A 481 5.85 -17.40 -35.43
C GLY A 481 6.47 -18.57 -34.66
N LEU A 482 6.25 -18.71 -33.34
CA LEU A 482 6.66 -19.90 -32.59
C LEU A 482 5.78 -21.15 -32.83
N GLY A 483 4.72 -21.04 -33.63
CA GLY A 483 3.86 -22.17 -34.02
C GLY A 483 2.81 -22.53 -32.97
N LYS A 484 2.09 -21.54 -32.42
CA LYS A 484 0.96 -21.75 -31.50
C LYS A 484 -0.13 -22.65 -32.10
N THR A 485 -0.46 -22.44 -33.37
CA THR A 485 -1.43 -23.25 -34.11
C THR A 485 -1.06 -24.73 -34.11
N LEU A 486 0.20 -25.05 -34.41
CA LEU A 486 0.69 -26.43 -34.38
C LEU A 486 0.59 -27.07 -32.99
N GLN A 487 0.87 -26.31 -31.91
CA GLN A 487 0.72 -26.79 -30.54
C GLN A 487 -0.75 -27.14 -30.22
N VAL A 488 -1.69 -26.31 -30.67
CA VAL A 488 -3.14 -26.56 -30.49
C VAL A 488 -3.63 -27.72 -31.35
N ILE A 489 -3.20 -27.83 -32.60
CA ILE A 489 -3.54 -28.97 -33.47
C ILE A 489 -3.03 -30.29 -32.83
N SER A 490 -1.80 -30.28 -32.28
CA SER A 490 -1.24 -31.43 -31.56
C SER A 490 -2.08 -31.80 -30.34
N PHE A 491 -2.54 -30.79 -29.59
CA PHE A 491 -3.44 -30.98 -28.46
C PHE A 491 -4.77 -31.62 -28.87
N ILE A 492 -5.48 -31.04 -29.86
CA ILE A 492 -6.78 -31.56 -30.32
C ILE A 492 -6.61 -32.98 -30.86
N LEU A 493 -5.54 -33.24 -31.63
CA LEU A 493 -5.25 -34.58 -32.14
C LEU A 493 -5.11 -35.61 -31.00
N SER A 494 -4.43 -35.23 -29.91
CA SER A 494 -4.25 -36.11 -28.75
C SER A 494 -5.52 -36.36 -27.92
N GLU A 495 -6.55 -35.53 -28.09
CA GLU A 495 -7.83 -35.61 -27.39
C GLU A 495 -8.94 -36.20 -28.25
N LYS A 496 -8.68 -36.47 -29.54
CA LYS A 496 -9.67 -36.90 -30.53
C LYS A 496 -10.53 -38.08 -30.04
N ASP A 497 -9.90 -39.13 -29.52
CA ASP A 497 -10.62 -40.35 -29.10
C ASP A 497 -11.36 -40.20 -27.75
N LYS A 498 -11.05 -39.14 -26.99
CA LYS A 498 -11.65 -38.85 -25.68
C LYS A 498 -12.74 -37.78 -25.77
N ALA A 499 -12.72 -36.95 -26.81
CA ALA A 499 -13.63 -35.84 -26.97
C ALA A 499 -15.04 -36.33 -27.31
N THR A 500 -16.03 -35.95 -26.50
CA THR A 500 -17.45 -36.22 -26.75
C THR A 500 -18.14 -35.14 -27.59
N ALA A 501 -17.42 -34.08 -27.94
CA ALA A 501 -17.92 -32.90 -28.65
C ALA A 501 -16.78 -32.24 -29.46
N PRO A 502 -17.09 -31.51 -30.54
CA PRO A 502 -16.09 -30.85 -31.37
C PRO A 502 -15.35 -29.74 -30.63
N SER A 503 -14.17 -29.37 -31.14
CA SER A 503 -13.45 -28.16 -30.74
C SER A 503 -13.85 -26.97 -31.61
N LEU A 504 -14.09 -25.80 -31.02
CA LEU A 504 -14.31 -24.55 -31.73
C LEU A 504 -13.00 -23.75 -31.80
N VAL A 505 -12.67 -23.23 -32.98
CA VAL A 505 -11.57 -22.30 -33.17
C VAL A 505 -12.12 -21.01 -33.79
N VAL A 506 -11.98 -19.90 -33.06
CA VAL A 506 -12.42 -18.58 -33.51
C VAL A 506 -11.19 -17.76 -33.85
N VAL A 507 -11.14 -17.29 -35.09
CA VAL A 507 -9.95 -16.63 -35.64
C VAL A 507 -10.32 -15.30 -36.33
N PRO A 508 -9.35 -14.43 -36.63
CA PRO A 508 -9.57 -13.38 -37.62
C PRO A 508 -10.05 -13.96 -38.96
N THR A 509 -10.90 -13.24 -39.70
CA THR A 509 -11.46 -13.71 -40.99
C THR A 509 -10.40 -14.20 -41.97
N SER A 510 -9.24 -13.54 -41.96
CA SER A 510 -8.05 -13.83 -42.75
C SER A 510 -7.38 -15.18 -42.46
N LEU A 511 -7.62 -15.78 -41.30
CA LEU A 511 -6.93 -17.00 -40.85
C LEU A 511 -7.82 -18.25 -40.87
N VAL A 512 -9.10 -18.10 -41.20
CA VAL A 512 -10.07 -19.19 -41.24
C VAL A 512 -9.58 -20.35 -42.11
N TYR A 513 -9.16 -20.06 -43.35
CA TYR A 513 -8.68 -21.08 -44.27
C TYR A 513 -7.22 -21.48 -44.00
N ASN A 514 -6.40 -20.59 -43.43
CA ASN A 514 -5.05 -20.95 -42.99
C ASN A 514 -5.09 -22.07 -41.93
N TRP A 515 -5.99 -21.97 -40.95
CA TRP A 515 -6.21 -23.02 -39.96
C TRP A 515 -6.62 -24.34 -40.59
N GLN A 516 -7.52 -24.32 -41.59
CA GLN A 516 -7.91 -25.51 -42.32
C GLN A 516 -6.71 -26.18 -43.03
N GLU A 517 -5.87 -25.40 -43.69
CA GLU A 517 -4.67 -25.91 -44.39
C GLU A 517 -3.61 -26.43 -43.41
N GLU A 518 -3.41 -25.77 -42.26
CA GLU A 518 -2.49 -26.25 -41.23
C GLU A 518 -2.95 -27.58 -40.64
N VAL A 519 -4.25 -27.76 -40.39
CA VAL A 519 -4.79 -29.04 -39.93
C VAL A 519 -4.58 -30.12 -40.99
N LYS A 520 -4.90 -29.86 -42.27
CA LYS A 520 -4.67 -30.81 -43.36
C LYS A 520 -3.19 -31.21 -43.47
N LYS A 521 -2.27 -30.25 -43.26
CA LYS A 521 -0.82 -30.47 -43.33
C LYS A 521 -0.29 -31.32 -42.17
N PHE A 522 -0.68 -30.99 -40.93
CA PHE A 522 -0.06 -31.57 -39.73
C PHE A 522 -0.87 -32.72 -39.14
N ALA A 523 -2.19 -32.72 -39.27
CA ALA A 523 -3.09 -33.72 -38.72
C ALA A 523 -4.25 -34.02 -39.70
N PRO A 524 -3.97 -34.64 -40.87
CA PRO A 524 -4.97 -34.91 -41.90
C PRO A 524 -6.10 -35.85 -41.45
N GLU A 525 -5.91 -36.57 -40.34
CA GLU A 525 -6.93 -37.39 -39.70
C GLU A 525 -8.02 -36.59 -38.96
N LEU A 526 -7.84 -35.29 -38.72
CA LEU A 526 -8.86 -34.44 -38.10
C LEU A 526 -9.81 -33.89 -39.17
N LYS A 527 -11.11 -34.08 -38.95
CA LYS A 527 -12.17 -33.51 -39.77
C LYS A 527 -12.40 -32.05 -39.38
N VAL A 528 -12.24 -31.15 -40.34
CA VAL A 528 -12.38 -29.70 -40.13
C VAL A 528 -13.56 -29.15 -40.92
N LEU A 529 -14.44 -28.40 -40.25
CA LEU A 529 -15.54 -27.66 -40.86
C LEU A 529 -15.31 -26.15 -40.74
N VAL A 530 -15.34 -25.46 -41.87
CA VAL A 530 -15.22 -23.99 -41.92
C VAL A 530 -16.61 -23.36 -42.06
N ILE A 531 -17.02 -22.59 -41.04
CA ILE A 531 -18.25 -21.81 -41.04
C ILE A 531 -17.99 -20.44 -41.69
N SER A 532 -18.19 -20.40 -43.00
CA SER A 532 -18.09 -19.22 -43.87
C SER A 532 -19.17 -19.26 -44.94
N GLY A 533 -19.36 -18.15 -45.66
CA GLY A 533 -20.30 -18.07 -46.79
C GLY A 533 -21.59 -17.30 -46.49
N SER A 534 -22.60 -17.46 -47.34
CA SER A 534 -23.92 -16.82 -47.21
C SER A 534 -24.69 -17.33 -45.98
N ALA A 535 -25.77 -16.64 -45.59
CA ALA A 535 -26.56 -17.08 -44.43
C ALA A 535 -27.17 -18.49 -44.62
N SER A 536 -27.55 -18.85 -45.85
CA SER A 536 -28.08 -20.19 -46.18
C SER A 536 -26.99 -21.25 -46.07
N GLU A 537 -25.83 -21.02 -46.70
CA GLU A 537 -24.69 -21.93 -46.67
C GLU A 537 -24.20 -22.19 -45.25
N ARG A 538 -24.17 -21.16 -44.40
CA ARG A 538 -23.77 -21.31 -43.00
C ARG A 538 -24.76 -22.19 -42.24
N ARG A 539 -26.08 -22.00 -42.41
CA ARG A 539 -27.10 -22.83 -41.76
C ARG A 539 -26.95 -24.31 -42.09
N GLU A 540 -26.74 -24.66 -43.35
CA GLU A 540 -26.50 -26.06 -43.77
C GLU A 540 -25.22 -26.65 -43.16
N LYS A 541 -24.21 -25.83 -42.90
CA LYS A 541 -22.97 -26.27 -42.23
C LYS A 541 -23.19 -26.50 -40.73
N PHE A 542 -24.06 -25.75 -40.05
CA PHE A 542 -24.32 -25.96 -38.62
C PHE A 542 -24.83 -27.37 -38.32
N ASP A 543 -25.63 -27.96 -39.22
CA ASP A 543 -26.16 -29.32 -39.06
C ASP A 543 -25.05 -30.39 -39.05
N LYS A 544 -23.89 -30.09 -39.66
CA LYS A 544 -22.74 -31.00 -39.79
C LYS A 544 -21.71 -30.86 -38.67
N ILE A 545 -21.91 -29.94 -37.72
CA ILE A 545 -20.94 -29.66 -36.64
C ILE A 545 -20.67 -30.89 -35.77
N LYS A 546 -21.68 -31.74 -35.56
CA LYS A 546 -21.55 -32.93 -34.71
C LYS A 546 -20.67 -34.03 -35.32
N ASP A 547 -20.40 -33.98 -36.62
CA ASP A 547 -19.70 -35.03 -37.38
C ASP A 547 -18.21 -34.72 -37.62
N VAL A 548 -17.72 -33.61 -37.05
CA VAL A 548 -16.35 -33.12 -37.24
C VAL A 548 -15.60 -32.97 -35.92
N ASP A 549 -14.27 -32.92 -36.00
CA ASP A 549 -13.40 -32.78 -34.83
C ASP A 549 -13.16 -31.30 -34.50
N ILE A 550 -13.07 -30.45 -35.54
CA ILE A 550 -12.78 -29.01 -35.42
C ILE A 550 -13.78 -28.19 -36.24
N VAL A 551 -14.35 -27.16 -35.62
CA VAL A 551 -15.12 -26.10 -36.28
C VAL A 551 -14.29 -24.82 -36.28
N VAL A 552 -14.10 -24.20 -37.45
CA VAL A 552 -13.38 -22.92 -37.58
C VAL A 552 -14.35 -21.83 -38.03
N THR A 553 -14.38 -20.71 -37.31
CA THR A 553 -15.21 -19.54 -37.62
C THR A 553 -14.45 -18.24 -37.37
N SER A 554 -15.01 -17.11 -37.82
CA SER A 554 -14.40 -15.80 -37.60
C SER A 554 -15.10 -14.99 -36.51
N TYR A 555 -14.38 -14.08 -35.83
CA TYR A 555 -15.00 -13.20 -34.83
C TYR A 555 -16.25 -12.44 -35.34
N PRO A 556 -16.26 -11.84 -36.55
CA PRO A 556 -17.46 -11.18 -37.07
C PRO A 556 -18.62 -12.13 -37.32
N LEU A 557 -18.35 -13.36 -37.79
CA LEU A 557 -19.40 -14.37 -38.05
C LEU A 557 -19.94 -14.95 -36.74
N LEU A 558 -19.07 -15.24 -35.78
CA LEU A 558 -19.46 -15.66 -34.43
C LEU A 558 -20.42 -14.66 -33.80
N ARG A 559 -20.07 -13.38 -33.85
CA ARG A 559 -20.93 -12.30 -33.36
C ARG A 559 -22.29 -12.27 -34.09
N ARG A 560 -22.27 -12.42 -35.42
CA ARG A 560 -23.47 -12.31 -36.25
C ARG A 560 -24.45 -13.47 -36.01
N ASP A 561 -23.91 -14.66 -35.80
CA ASP A 561 -24.68 -15.90 -35.74
C ASP A 561 -24.66 -16.53 -34.34
N ILE A 562 -24.38 -15.75 -33.29
CA ILE A 562 -24.16 -16.26 -31.91
C ILE A 562 -25.32 -17.11 -31.40
N ASP A 563 -26.55 -16.80 -31.79
CA ASP A 563 -27.74 -17.56 -31.39
C ASP A 563 -27.73 -19.00 -31.91
N LEU A 564 -27.01 -19.29 -33.00
CA LEU A 564 -26.82 -20.66 -33.49
C LEU A 564 -25.72 -21.41 -32.73
N TYR A 565 -24.80 -20.71 -32.07
CA TYR A 565 -23.68 -21.31 -31.33
C TYR A 565 -24.00 -21.60 -29.86
N LYS A 566 -24.86 -20.81 -29.21
CA LYS A 566 -25.12 -20.89 -27.75
C LYS A 566 -25.56 -22.27 -27.26
N ASP A 567 -26.36 -22.97 -28.07
CA ASP A 567 -26.93 -24.26 -27.71
C ASP A 567 -26.02 -25.45 -28.08
N ILE A 568 -24.91 -25.19 -28.78
CA ILE A 568 -23.95 -26.21 -29.18
C ILE A 568 -22.89 -26.34 -28.08
N LYS A 569 -22.76 -27.55 -27.52
CA LYS A 569 -21.70 -27.88 -26.58
C LYS A 569 -20.41 -28.17 -27.35
N PHE A 570 -19.36 -27.41 -27.06
CA PHE A 570 -18.00 -27.67 -27.53
C PHE A 570 -17.15 -28.25 -26.41
N GLN A 571 -16.23 -29.15 -26.73
CA GLN A 571 -15.29 -29.68 -25.72
C GLN A 571 -14.25 -28.61 -25.35
N TYR A 572 -13.66 -28.01 -26.38
CA TYR A 572 -12.65 -26.96 -26.27
C TYR A 572 -13.04 -25.77 -27.14
N CYS A 573 -12.77 -24.55 -26.69
CA CYS A 573 -12.84 -23.36 -27.52
C CYS A 573 -11.48 -22.64 -27.50
N PHE A 574 -10.94 -22.37 -28.68
CA PHE A 574 -9.69 -21.64 -28.87
C PHE A 574 -9.98 -20.31 -29.53
N LEU A 575 -9.56 -19.21 -28.89
CA LEU A 575 -9.55 -17.88 -29.50
C LEU A 575 -8.15 -17.59 -30.01
N ASP A 576 -7.96 -17.56 -31.32
CA ASP A 576 -6.71 -17.11 -31.92
C ASP A 576 -6.71 -15.59 -32.10
N GLU A 577 -5.54 -14.97 -31.93
CA GLU A 577 -5.41 -13.50 -31.85
C GLU A 577 -6.42 -12.90 -30.84
N ALA A 578 -6.39 -13.41 -29.60
CA ALA A 578 -7.33 -13.09 -28.52
C ALA A 578 -7.39 -11.59 -28.15
N GLN A 579 -6.48 -10.75 -28.65
CA GLN A 579 -6.60 -9.29 -28.58
C GLN A 579 -7.90 -8.76 -29.21
N HIS A 580 -8.58 -9.54 -30.07
CA HIS A 580 -9.92 -9.21 -30.58
C HIS A 580 -11.01 -9.10 -29.50
N ILE A 581 -10.78 -9.64 -28.29
CA ILE A 581 -11.70 -9.56 -27.15
C ILE A 581 -11.14 -8.71 -25.99
N LYS A 582 -10.09 -7.92 -26.24
CA LYS A 582 -9.38 -7.16 -25.20
C LYS A 582 -10.27 -6.17 -24.45
N ASN A 583 -11.25 -5.55 -25.13
CA ASN A 583 -12.20 -4.67 -24.48
C ASN A 583 -13.48 -5.46 -24.11
N PRO A 584 -13.79 -5.61 -22.81
CA PRO A 584 -14.92 -6.44 -22.36
C PRO A 584 -16.29 -5.88 -22.75
N ASN A 585 -16.37 -4.58 -23.09
CA ASN A 585 -17.62 -3.94 -23.51
C ASN A 585 -17.96 -4.19 -24.98
N THR A 586 -17.00 -4.67 -25.77
CA THR A 586 -17.21 -4.94 -27.20
C THR A 586 -18.17 -6.11 -27.41
N LEU A 587 -18.91 -6.06 -28.51
CA LEU A 587 -19.82 -7.14 -28.84
C LEU A 587 -19.07 -8.46 -29.09
N ASN A 588 -17.87 -8.41 -29.68
CA ASN A 588 -17.02 -9.60 -29.87
C ASN A 588 -16.69 -10.29 -28.54
N ALA A 589 -16.27 -9.53 -27.52
CA ALA A 589 -15.96 -10.08 -26.20
C ALA A 589 -17.21 -10.69 -25.54
N LYS A 590 -18.35 -9.98 -25.61
CA LYS A 590 -19.62 -10.47 -25.07
C LYS A 590 -20.10 -11.76 -25.75
N THR A 591 -19.97 -11.87 -27.08
CA THR A 591 -20.40 -13.06 -27.82
C THR A 591 -19.45 -14.24 -27.63
N ALA A 592 -18.14 -14.01 -27.58
CA ALA A 592 -17.17 -15.09 -27.31
C ALA A 592 -17.42 -15.75 -25.94
N LYS A 593 -17.82 -14.96 -24.93
CA LYS A 593 -18.15 -15.44 -23.58
C LYS A 593 -19.52 -16.14 -23.47
N GLN A 594 -20.33 -16.15 -24.53
CA GLN A 594 -21.61 -16.87 -24.58
C GLN A 594 -21.49 -18.29 -25.14
N ILE A 595 -20.29 -18.68 -25.59
CA ILE A 595 -20.04 -20.02 -26.13
C ILE A 595 -20.10 -21.04 -24.99
N ASN A 596 -20.86 -22.10 -25.22
CA ASN A 596 -20.95 -23.23 -24.31
C ASN A 596 -19.81 -24.23 -24.58
N SER A 597 -18.71 -24.07 -23.85
CA SER A 597 -17.50 -24.88 -23.98
C SER A 597 -17.07 -25.45 -22.63
N GLY A 598 -16.51 -26.66 -22.63
CA GLY A 598 -15.93 -27.27 -21.42
C GLY A 598 -14.69 -26.54 -20.93
N MET A 599 -13.76 -26.25 -21.85
CA MET A 599 -12.51 -25.53 -21.57
C MET A 599 -12.23 -24.47 -22.65
N ASN A 600 -11.57 -23.39 -22.25
CA ASN A 600 -11.37 -22.18 -23.07
C ASN A 600 -9.90 -21.79 -23.08
N PHE A 601 -9.30 -21.70 -24.26
CA PHE A 601 -7.90 -21.28 -24.41
C PHE A 601 -7.81 -20.03 -25.28
N ALA A 602 -6.93 -19.12 -24.89
CA ALA A 602 -6.63 -17.93 -25.67
C ALA A 602 -5.22 -18.03 -26.24
N LEU A 603 -5.06 -17.73 -27.52
CA LEU A 603 -3.77 -17.67 -28.22
C LEU A 603 -3.52 -16.21 -28.61
N THR A 604 -2.35 -15.70 -28.27
CA THR A 604 -1.99 -14.31 -28.61
C THR A 604 -0.48 -14.16 -28.67
N GLY A 605 0.03 -13.32 -29.58
CA GLY A 605 1.44 -12.92 -29.57
C GLY A 605 1.74 -11.79 -28.59
N THR A 606 0.70 -11.07 -28.16
CA THR A 606 0.75 -9.87 -27.34
C THR A 606 -0.30 -10.01 -26.22
N PRO A 607 -0.01 -10.79 -25.16
CA PRO A 607 -1.01 -11.08 -24.11
C PRO A 607 -1.53 -9.84 -23.39
N ILE A 608 -0.75 -8.76 -23.37
CA ILE A 608 -1.13 -7.46 -22.82
C ILE A 608 -0.60 -6.41 -23.79
N GLU A 609 -1.50 -5.64 -24.42
CA GLU A 609 -1.11 -4.53 -25.30
C GLU A 609 -1.13 -3.20 -24.54
N ASN A 610 -2.22 -2.90 -23.81
CA ASN A 610 -2.50 -1.53 -23.36
C ASN A 610 -2.94 -1.38 -21.90
N SER A 611 -3.56 -2.40 -21.29
CA SER A 611 -4.06 -2.25 -19.93
C SER A 611 -4.25 -3.58 -19.20
N ILE A 612 -4.24 -3.49 -17.87
CA ILE A 612 -4.55 -4.60 -16.97
C ILE A 612 -6.00 -5.08 -17.19
N THR A 613 -6.90 -4.20 -17.65
CA THR A 613 -8.28 -4.55 -18.04
C THR A 613 -8.34 -5.51 -19.21
N GLU A 614 -7.42 -5.40 -20.17
CA GLU A 614 -7.40 -6.30 -21.34
C GLU A 614 -7.12 -7.74 -20.92
N LEU A 615 -6.15 -7.89 -20.01
CA LEU A 615 -5.85 -9.16 -19.39
C LEU A 615 -7.08 -9.72 -18.66
N TRP A 616 -7.78 -8.89 -17.89
CA TRP A 616 -9.02 -9.30 -17.22
C TRP A 616 -10.07 -9.80 -18.22
N SER A 617 -10.26 -9.11 -19.33
CA SER A 617 -11.26 -9.51 -20.34
C SER A 617 -10.96 -10.90 -20.92
N ILE A 618 -9.68 -11.20 -21.20
CA ILE A 618 -9.24 -12.50 -21.68
C ILE A 618 -9.38 -13.57 -20.58
N PHE A 619 -9.00 -13.27 -19.34
CA PHE A 619 -9.19 -14.17 -18.19
C PHE A 619 -10.65 -14.50 -17.93
N ASP A 620 -11.53 -13.53 -18.09
CA ASP A 620 -12.97 -13.74 -17.93
C ASP A 620 -13.56 -14.63 -19.04
N PHE A 621 -12.89 -14.76 -20.19
CA PHE A 621 -13.21 -15.79 -21.19
C PHE A 621 -12.62 -17.16 -20.83
N VAL A 622 -11.32 -17.23 -20.50
CA VAL A 622 -10.66 -18.52 -20.24
C VAL A 622 -11.14 -19.17 -18.94
N MET A 623 -11.31 -18.39 -17.87
CA MET A 623 -11.78 -18.82 -16.56
C MET A 623 -12.73 -17.77 -15.94
N PRO A 624 -14.02 -17.79 -16.34
CA PRO A 624 -15.01 -16.83 -15.84
C PRO A 624 -15.06 -16.76 -14.32
N GLY A 625 -14.99 -15.54 -13.77
CA GLY A 625 -15.04 -15.29 -12.32
C GLY A 625 -13.73 -15.53 -11.56
N TYR A 626 -12.67 -16.03 -12.19
CA TYR A 626 -11.36 -16.26 -11.54
C TYR A 626 -10.77 -14.96 -10.98
N LEU A 627 -10.75 -13.90 -11.79
CA LEU A 627 -10.26 -12.58 -11.41
C LEU A 627 -11.37 -11.66 -10.86
N LEU A 628 -12.39 -12.24 -10.22
CA LEU A 628 -13.56 -11.53 -9.69
C LEU A 628 -14.38 -10.80 -10.78
N SER A 629 -15.43 -10.08 -10.36
CA SER A 629 -16.17 -9.20 -11.27
C SER A 629 -15.31 -8.01 -11.70
N HIS A 630 -15.59 -7.45 -12.87
CA HIS A 630 -14.87 -6.29 -13.43
C HIS A 630 -14.74 -5.14 -12.42
N SER A 631 -15.82 -4.80 -11.70
CA SER A 631 -15.81 -3.73 -10.71
C SER A 631 -14.90 -4.03 -9.51
N LYS A 632 -14.91 -5.29 -9.00
CA LYS A 632 -14.02 -5.71 -7.91
C LYS A 632 -12.57 -5.74 -8.37
N PHE A 633 -12.31 -6.21 -9.59
CA PHE A 633 -10.99 -6.22 -10.20
C PHE A 633 -10.40 -4.82 -10.34
N LEU A 634 -11.19 -3.86 -10.84
CA LEU A 634 -10.80 -2.46 -10.98
C LEU A 634 -10.38 -1.85 -9.63
N LYS A 635 -11.18 -2.10 -8.59
CA LYS A 635 -10.91 -1.58 -7.24
C LYS A 635 -9.69 -2.23 -6.59
N LYS A 636 -9.50 -3.54 -6.79
CA LYS A 636 -8.46 -4.33 -6.12
C LYS A 636 -7.09 -4.25 -6.79
N PHE A 637 -7.06 -4.30 -8.12
CA PHE A 637 -5.81 -4.41 -8.86
C PHE A 637 -5.57 -3.18 -9.73
N GLU A 638 -6.47 -2.86 -10.65
CA GLU A 638 -6.19 -1.85 -11.67
C GLU A 638 -5.97 -0.44 -11.08
N THR A 639 -6.87 0.02 -10.21
CA THR A 639 -6.76 1.36 -9.62
C THR A 639 -5.52 1.49 -8.73
N PRO A 640 -5.22 0.55 -7.80
CA PRO A 640 -3.95 0.53 -7.07
C PRO A 640 -2.69 0.54 -7.96
N ILE A 641 -2.65 -0.30 -8.99
CA ILE A 641 -1.46 -0.45 -9.83
C ILE A 641 -1.26 0.76 -10.74
N THR A 642 -2.33 1.27 -11.37
CA THR A 642 -2.21 2.34 -12.38
C THR A 642 -2.17 3.74 -11.77
N LYS A 643 -2.94 4.00 -10.70
CA LYS A 643 -3.06 5.34 -10.10
C LYS A 643 -2.09 5.55 -8.95
N TYR A 644 -1.78 4.50 -8.20
CA TYR A 644 -0.98 4.58 -6.97
C TYR A 644 0.35 3.80 -7.08
N SER A 645 0.66 3.19 -8.23
CA SER A 645 1.87 2.41 -8.47
C SER A 645 2.13 1.33 -7.42
N ASP A 646 1.07 0.70 -6.92
CA ASP A 646 1.14 -0.31 -5.86
C ASP A 646 1.78 -1.61 -6.36
N GLN A 647 3.02 -1.84 -5.93
CA GLN A 647 3.80 -3.05 -6.26
C GLN A 647 3.26 -4.31 -5.58
N ASN A 648 2.61 -4.20 -4.43
CA ASN A 648 2.06 -5.36 -3.74
C ASN A 648 0.86 -5.90 -4.53
N ALA A 649 -0.02 -5.01 -4.99
CA ALA A 649 -1.16 -5.38 -5.84
C ALA A 649 -0.69 -6.01 -7.17
N LEU A 650 0.38 -5.48 -7.77
CA LEU A 650 0.96 -6.05 -8.99
C LEU A 650 1.55 -7.44 -8.77
N ASN A 651 2.30 -7.63 -7.68
CA ASN A 651 2.89 -8.93 -7.32
C ASN A 651 1.82 -9.96 -6.96
N GLU A 652 0.75 -9.55 -6.27
CA GLU A 652 -0.42 -10.40 -6.00
C GLU A 652 -1.08 -10.84 -7.31
N LEU A 653 -1.42 -9.91 -8.20
CA LEU A 653 -2.01 -10.23 -9.50
C LEU A 653 -1.11 -11.20 -10.29
N GLY A 654 0.20 -10.91 -10.33
CA GLY A 654 1.20 -11.72 -11.02
C GLY A 654 1.22 -13.18 -10.54
N ARG A 655 1.18 -13.41 -9.22
CA ARG A 655 1.14 -14.76 -8.64
C ARG A 655 -0.10 -15.55 -9.06
N HIS A 656 -1.22 -14.88 -9.24
CA HIS A 656 -2.47 -15.53 -9.64
C HIS A 656 -2.53 -15.85 -11.13
N ILE A 657 -1.99 -14.98 -12.00
CA ILE A 657 -2.13 -15.14 -13.45
C ILE A 657 -1.02 -15.99 -14.07
N ARG A 658 0.23 -15.91 -13.55
CA ARG A 658 1.42 -16.54 -14.16
C ARG A 658 1.25 -18.04 -14.45
N PRO A 659 0.68 -18.88 -13.56
CA PRO A 659 0.54 -20.31 -13.82
C PRO A 659 -0.37 -20.63 -15.03
N PHE A 660 -1.25 -19.69 -15.40
CA PHE A 660 -2.21 -19.83 -16.49
C PHE A 660 -1.79 -19.08 -17.75
N ILE A 661 -0.56 -18.57 -17.81
CA ILE A 661 0.01 -17.90 -18.98
C ILE A 661 1.34 -18.58 -19.32
N LEU A 662 1.46 -19.12 -20.52
CA LEU A 662 2.74 -19.56 -21.07
C LEU A 662 3.23 -18.55 -22.10
N ARG A 663 4.36 -17.88 -21.82
CA ARG A 663 4.97 -16.89 -22.72
C ARG A 663 6.46 -17.22 -22.93
N ARG A 664 6.87 -17.28 -24.20
CA ARG A 664 8.27 -17.49 -24.62
C ARG A 664 8.62 -16.56 -25.78
N LEU A 665 9.84 -16.03 -25.78
CA LEU A 665 10.30 -15.13 -26.84
C LEU A 665 11.07 -15.89 -27.91
N LYS A 666 11.03 -15.41 -29.17
CA LYS A 666 11.79 -16.03 -30.28
C LYS A 666 13.27 -16.22 -29.93
N LYS A 667 13.90 -15.17 -29.40
CA LYS A 667 15.32 -15.14 -29.02
C LYS A 667 15.70 -16.18 -27.96
N ASP A 668 14.74 -16.57 -27.10
CA ASP A 668 15.00 -17.49 -25.99
C ASP A 668 14.96 -18.95 -26.47
N VAL A 669 14.16 -19.24 -27.51
CA VAL A 669 13.87 -20.62 -27.94
C VAL A 669 14.33 -20.98 -29.35
N LEU A 670 14.59 -20.00 -30.21
CA LEU A 670 15.05 -20.19 -31.59
C LEU A 670 16.45 -19.62 -31.78
N LYS A 671 17.47 -20.45 -31.58
CA LYS A 671 18.88 -20.08 -31.83
C LYS A 671 19.27 -20.11 -33.31
N ASP A 672 18.49 -20.81 -34.15
CA ASP A 672 18.81 -21.05 -35.57
C ASP A 672 18.06 -20.14 -36.56
N LEU A 673 17.30 -19.15 -36.06
CA LEU A 673 16.58 -18.22 -36.94
C LEU A 673 17.56 -17.14 -37.44
N PRO A 674 17.66 -16.87 -38.76
CA PRO A 674 18.51 -15.81 -39.28
C PRO A 674 18.20 -14.44 -38.65
N GLU A 675 19.15 -13.52 -38.64
CA GLU A 675 18.93 -12.19 -38.06
C GLU A 675 17.84 -11.40 -38.79
N LYS A 676 17.18 -10.51 -38.05
CA LYS A 676 16.28 -9.49 -38.59
C LYS A 676 16.98 -8.14 -38.45
N ILE A 677 17.33 -7.52 -39.56
CA ILE A 677 18.04 -6.22 -39.59
C ILE A 677 17.03 -5.14 -39.94
N GLU A 678 16.82 -4.18 -39.02
CA GLU A 678 15.94 -3.03 -39.23
C GLU A 678 16.76 -1.79 -39.60
N THR A 679 16.48 -1.19 -40.75
CA THR A 679 17.19 -0.01 -41.28
C THR A 679 16.23 1.13 -41.57
N LYS A 680 16.53 2.33 -41.06
CA LYS A 680 15.85 3.58 -41.46
C LYS A 680 16.44 4.04 -42.80
N ILE A 681 15.61 4.17 -43.82
CA ILE A 681 15.97 4.79 -45.09
C ILE A 681 15.40 6.20 -45.10
N VAL A 682 16.28 7.19 -45.19
CA VAL A 682 15.91 8.60 -45.23
C VAL A 682 15.57 8.98 -46.66
N CYS A 683 14.37 9.51 -46.88
CA CYS A 683 13.90 9.96 -48.20
C CYS A 683 13.78 11.49 -48.20
N GLU A 684 14.40 12.16 -49.17
CA GLU A 684 14.19 13.59 -49.39
C GLU A 684 12.92 13.82 -50.23
N MET A 685 12.20 14.92 -49.96
CA MET A 685 11.07 15.32 -50.82
C MET A 685 11.59 15.99 -52.09
N THR A 686 10.87 15.83 -53.20
CA THR A 686 11.12 16.66 -54.39
C THR A 686 10.83 18.13 -54.08
N GLU A 687 11.44 19.05 -54.84
CA GLU A 687 11.26 20.50 -54.62
C GLU A 687 9.78 20.93 -54.69
N GLU A 688 8.99 20.32 -55.57
CA GLU A 688 7.56 20.59 -55.68
C GLU A 688 6.79 20.03 -54.47
N GLN A 689 7.07 18.79 -54.07
CA GLN A 689 6.48 18.14 -52.90
C GLN A 689 6.78 18.93 -51.62
N LYS A 690 8.01 19.43 -51.46
CA LYS A 690 8.46 20.24 -50.31
C LYS A 690 7.71 21.57 -50.21
N LYS A 691 7.49 22.26 -51.33
CA LYS A 691 6.68 23.51 -51.37
C LYS A 691 5.24 23.25 -50.91
N ILE A 692 4.63 22.17 -51.40
CA ILE A 692 3.28 21.75 -51.00
C ILE A 692 3.26 21.42 -49.50
N TYR A 693 4.21 20.63 -49.01
CA TYR A 693 4.30 20.25 -47.60
C TYR A 693 4.38 21.46 -46.68
N LEU A 694 5.28 22.41 -46.96
CA LEU A 694 5.46 23.62 -46.15
C LEU A 694 4.21 24.52 -46.15
N ALA A 695 3.52 24.64 -47.30
CA ALA A 695 2.27 25.38 -47.40
C ALA A 695 1.16 24.74 -46.54
N TYR A 696 1.02 23.42 -46.61
CA TYR A 696 0.05 22.67 -45.79
C TYR A 696 0.40 22.67 -44.31
N LEU A 697 1.69 22.59 -43.96
CA LEU A 697 2.16 22.67 -42.57
C LEU A 697 1.79 24.02 -41.95
N LYS A 698 2.06 25.12 -42.66
CA LYS A 698 1.70 26.47 -42.22
C LYS A 698 0.19 26.62 -42.03
N LYS A 699 -0.60 26.11 -42.99
CA LYS A 699 -2.07 26.11 -42.91
C LYS A 699 -2.57 25.28 -41.73
N ALA A 700 -2.02 24.08 -41.54
CA ALA A 700 -2.40 23.19 -40.45
C ALA A 700 -2.10 23.81 -39.08
N LYS A 701 -0.92 24.44 -38.89
CA LYS A 701 -0.60 25.17 -37.65
C LYS A 701 -1.64 26.25 -37.32
N ALA A 702 -2.04 27.04 -38.31
CA ALA A 702 -3.06 28.08 -38.13
C ALA A 702 -4.43 27.48 -37.77
N GLU A 703 -4.86 26.42 -38.46
CA GLU A 703 -6.13 25.75 -38.17
C GLU A 703 -6.16 25.11 -36.78
N VAL A 704 -5.05 24.49 -36.34
CA VAL A 704 -4.93 23.91 -35.00
C VAL A 704 -4.99 24.99 -33.93
N ALA A 705 -4.28 26.11 -34.11
CA ALA A 705 -4.31 27.21 -33.15
C ALA A 705 -5.72 27.79 -32.95
N ILE A 706 -6.47 27.97 -34.05
CA ILE A 706 -7.87 28.44 -34.00
C ILE A 706 -8.77 27.39 -33.32
N GLU A 707 -8.63 26.12 -33.68
CA GLU A 707 -9.44 25.03 -33.13
C GLU A 707 -9.27 24.90 -31.61
N LEU A 708 -8.02 24.91 -31.13
CA LEU A 708 -7.69 24.82 -29.71
C LEU A 708 -8.26 25.99 -28.92
N GLN A 709 -8.18 27.21 -29.46
CA GLN A 709 -8.77 28.41 -28.83
C GLN A 709 -10.31 28.33 -28.77
N THR A 710 -10.96 27.74 -29.77
CA THR A 710 -12.42 27.76 -29.91
C THR A 710 -13.11 26.63 -29.14
N HIS A 711 -12.53 25.43 -29.15
CA HIS A 711 -13.20 24.21 -28.65
C HIS A 711 -12.44 23.48 -27.53
N GLY A 712 -11.21 23.89 -27.24
CA GLY A 712 -10.33 23.21 -26.27
C GLY A 712 -9.77 21.89 -26.81
N PHE A 713 -8.66 21.43 -26.22
CA PHE A 713 -7.88 20.28 -26.71
C PHE A 713 -8.70 18.99 -26.87
N GLU A 714 -9.49 18.61 -25.86
CA GLU A 714 -10.23 17.33 -25.85
C GLU A 714 -11.22 17.18 -27.01
N LYS A 715 -11.89 18.28 -27.42
CA LYS A 715 -12.86 18.26 -28.52
C LYS A 715 -12.23 18.41 -29.90
N SER A 716 -10.97 18.83 -29.95
CA SER A 716 -10.25 19.19 -31.18
C SER A 716 -9.47 18.01 -31.81
N GLN A 717 -9.34 16.89 -31.10
CA GLN A 717 -8.46 15.76 -31.47
C GLN A 717 -8.75 15.21 -32.87
N ILE A 718 -10.02 15.04 -33.25
CA ILE A 718 -10.40 14.47 -34.56
C ILE A 718 -9.92 15.37 -35.70
N LYS A 719 -10.06 16.70 -35.57
CA LYS A 719 -9.64 17.65 -36.61
C LYS A 719 -8.12 17.67 -36.72
N ILE A 720 -7.40 17.69 -35.60
CA ILE A 720 -5.93 17.63 -35.56
C ILE A 720 -5.42 16.36 -36.27
N LEU A 721 -6.02 15.20 -35.98
CA LEU A 721 -5.69 13.93 -36.64
C LEU A 721 -5.89 13.98 -38.16
N SER A 722 -6.94 14.65 -38.62
CA SER A 722 -7.18 14.81 -40.06
C SER A 722 -6.09 15.64 -40.75
N LEU A 723 -5.57 16.67 -40.07
CA LEU A 723 -4.47 17.51 -40.58
C LEU A 723 -3.14 16.77 -40.60
N LEU A 724 -2.82 16.04 -39.53
CA LEU A 724 -1.63 15.17 -39.48
C LEU A 724 -1.69 14.09 -40.56
N THR A 725 -2.88 13.52 -40.81
CA THR A 725 -3.08 12.54 -41.89
C THR A 725 -2.75 13.14 -43.26
N ARG A 726 -3.18 14.38 -43.54
CA ARG A 726 -2.83 15.08 -44.80
C ARG A 726 -1.33 15.28 -44.94
N LEU A 727 -0.63 15.72 -43.89
CA LEU A 727 0.83 15.88 -43.92
C LEU A 727 1.54 14.55 -44.25
N ARG A 728 1.12 13.45 -43.63
CA ARG A 728 1.65 12.10 -43.90
C ARG A 728 1.36 11.64 -45.34
N GLN A 729 0.18 11.97 -45.87
CA GLN A 729 -0.14 11.70 -47.28
C GLN A 729 0.78 12.49 -48.22
N ILE A 730 1.09 13.76 -47.93
CA ILE A 730 2.05 14.54 -48.73
C ILE A 730 3.43 13.87 -48.72
N CYS A 731 3.92 13.39 -47.57
CA CYS A 731 5.18 12.66 -47.46
C CYS A 731 5.22 11.43 -48.38
N CYS A 732 4.11 10.70 -48.49
CA CYS A 732 3.98 9.54 -49.37
C CYS A 732 3.89 9.94 -50.85
N HIS A 733 2.86 10.67 -51.22
CA HIS A 733 2.64 11.22 -52.56
C HIS A 733 1.53 12.29 -52.54
N PRO A 734 1.75 13.51 -53.04
CA PRO A 734 0.73 14.58 -52.98
C PRO A 734 -0.60 14.24 -53.67
N SER A 735 -0.59 13.44 -54.74
CA SER A 735 -1.83 12.99 -55.42
C SER A 735 -2.72 12.04 -54.61
N LEU A 736 -2.33 11.64 -53.39
CA LEU A 736 -3.21 10.90 -52.48
C LEU A 736 -4.47 11.67 -52.09
N PHE A 737 -4.42 13.00 -52.15
CA PHE A 737 -5.61 13.84 -51.93
C PHE A 737 -5.62 15.15 -52.73
N ILE A 738 -4.52 15.52 -53.40
CA ILE A 738 -4.47 16.69 -54.29
C ILE A 738 -4.80 16.24 -55.71
N GLU A 739 -5.95 16.68 -56.23
CA GLU A 739 -6.35 16.41 -57.61
C GLU A 739 -5.39 17.07 -58.61
N ASN A 740 -5.11 16.38 -59.72
CA ASN A 740 -4.27 16.85 -60.83
C ASN A 740 -2.80 17.18 -60.48
N TYR A 741 -2.26 16.58 -59.41
CA TYR A 741 -0.82 16.64 -59.15
C TYR A 741 -0.05 15.73 -60.12
N ASN A 742 0.83 16.31 -60.93
CA ASN A 742 1.64 15.61 -61.94
C ASN A 742 3.13 15.52 -61.58
N GLY A 743 3.54 16.01 -60.40
CA GLY A 743 4.92 15.92 -59.93
C GLY A 743 5.30 14.54 -59.41
N GLU A 744 6.58 14.34 -59.14
CA GLU A 744 7.14 13.09 -58.59
C GLU A 744 7.18 13.09 -57.06
N SER A 745 7.20 11.90 -56.46
CA SER A 745 7.42 11.69 -55.02
C SER A 745 8.82 11.16 -54.76
N GLY A 746 9.53 11.77 -53.81
CA GLY A 746 10.87 11.32 -53.44
C GLY A 746 10.90 9.90 -52.87
N LYS A 747 9.84 9.45 -52.20
CA LYS A 747 9.73 8.06 -51.73
C LYS A 747 9.58 7.06 -52.88
N ILE A 748 8.89 7.42 -53.96
CA ILE A 748 8.79 6.54 -55.14
C ILE A 748 10.14 6.42 -55.84
N GLN A 749 10.90 7.52 -55.94
CA GLN A 749 12.26 7.49 -56.50
C GLN A 749 13.18 6.55 -55.71
N VAL A 750 13.21 6.69 -54.37
CA VAL A 750 13.99 5.80 -53.50
C VAL A 750 13.48 4.35 -53.56
N LEU A 751 12.17 4.14 -53.63
CA LEU A 751 11.60 2.81 -53.79
C LEU A 751 12.06 2.15 -55.11
N GLU A 752 12.12 2.90 -56.20
CA GLU A 752 12.59 2.42 -57.49
C GLU A 752 14.03 1.92 -57.41
N GLU A 753 14.92 2.70 -56.78
CA GLU A 753 16.31 2.33 -56.55
C GLU A 753 16.42 1.03 -55.74
N ILE A 754 15.74 0.96 -54.58
CA ILE A 754 15.74 -0.22 -53.70
C ILE A 754 15.23 -1.46 -54.43
N MET A 755 14.13 -1.35 -55.18
CA MET A 755 13.55 -2.49 -55.90
C MET A 755 14.48 -2.97 -57.01
N THR A 756 15.12 -2.06 -57.74
CA THR A 756 16.05 -2.41 -58.81
C THR A 756 17.21 -3.23 -58.25
N ASP A 757 17.88 -2.72 -57.21
CA ASP A 757 18.99 -3.41 -56.54
C ASP A 757 18.58 -4.77 -55.95
N ALA A 758 17.39 -4.82 -55.33
CA ALA A 758 16.87 -6.03 -54.73
C ALA A 758 16.54 -7.11 -55.78
N PHE A 759 15.93 -6.74 -56.90
CA PHE A 759 15.56 -7.69 -57.96
C PHE A 759 16.76 -8.23 -58.73
N ASP A 760 17.80 -7.41 -58.91
CA ASP A 760 19.08 -7.82 -59.49
C ASP A 760 19.84 -8.78 -58.58
N SER A 761 19.73 -8.58 -57.26
CA SER A 761 20.30 -9.47 -56.25
C SER A 761 19.45 -10.72 -55.96
N GLY A 762 18.31 -10.87 -56.64
CA GLY A 762 17.42 -12.04 -56.49
C GLY A 762 16.57 -12.05 -55.21
N HIS A 763 16.49 -10.92 -54.50
CA HIS A 763 15.64 -10.78 -53.30
C HIS A 763 14.16 -10.70 -53.66
N ARG A 764 13.31 -11.08 -52.70
CA ARG A 764 11.85 -11.02 -52.81
C ARG A 764 11.30 -10.09 -51.75
N ILE A 765 10.46 -9.15 -52.17
CA ILE A 765 10.04 -8.00 -51.37
C ILE A 765 8.58 -8.13 -50.92
N LEU A 766 8.33 -7.87 -49.64
CA LEU A 766 7.01 -7.48 -49.12
C LEU A 766 6.98 -5.96 -48.95
N LEU A 767 6.04 -5.29 -49.63
CA LEU A 767 5.87 -3.84 -49.51
C LEU A 767 4.56 -3.53 -48.78
N PHE A 768 4.69 -2.88 -47.63
CA PHE A 768 3.57 -2.46 -46.79
C PHE A 768 3.32 -0.96 -46.89
N SER A 769 2.05 -0.59 -46.97
CA SER A 769 1.58 0.80 -46.80
C SER A 769 0.28 0.82 -46.01
N GLN A 770 0.08 1.82 -45.17
CA GLN A 770 -1.18 2.00 -44.46
C GLN A 770 -2.30 2.56 -45.35
N PHE A 771 -1.93 3.24 -46.44
CA PHE A 771 -2.86 3.90 -47.36
C PHE A 771 -3.07 3.00 -48.58
N THR A 772 -4.25 2.40 -48.70
CA THR A 772 -4.58 1.59 -49.88
C THR A 772 -4.51 2.39 -51.17
N SER A 773 -4.86 3.68 -51.14
CA SER A 773 -4.68 4.59 -52.26
C SER A 773 -3.20 4.79 -52.66
N MET A 774 -2.26 4.69 -51.72
CA MET A 774 -0.83 4.71 -52.03
C MET A 774 -0.39 3.43 -52.71
N LEU A 775 -0.93 2.28 -52.27
CA LEU A 775 -0.69 1.02 -52.98
C LEU A 775 -1.21 1.07 -54.42
N GLU A 776 -2.33 1.73 -54.70
CA GLU A 776 -2.81 1.94 -56.08
C GLU A 776 -1.87 2.84 -56.91
N ILE A 777 -1.27 3.87 -56.31
CA ILE A 777 -0.25 4.69 -57.00
C ILE A 777 0.99 3.85 -57.31
N ILE A 778 1.47 3.05 -56.34
CA ILE A 778 2.60 2.14 -56.53
C ILE A 778 2.27 1.09 -57.60
N LYS A 779 1.04 0.57 -57.61
CA LYS A 779 0.55 -0.37 -58.62
C LYS A 779 0.68 0.19 -60.03
N GLN A 780 0.20 1.42 -60.26
CA GLN A 780 0.32 2.09 -61.56
C GLN A 780 1.78 2.34 -61.93
N PHE A 781 2.63 2.68 -60.96
CA PHE A 781 4.06 2.83 -61.17
C PHE A 781 4.72 1.51 -61.61
N LEU A 782 4.40 0.39 -60.96
CA LEU A 782 4.90 -0.94 -61.31
C LEU A 782 4.43 -1.39 -62.70
N GLU A 783 3.16 -1.14 -63.03
CA GLU A 783 2.58 -1.44 -64.34
C GLU A 783 3.30 -0.69 -65.47
N ARG A 784 3.60 0.61 -65.27
CA ARG A 784 4.39 1.40 -66.23
C ARG A 784 5.81 0.86 -66.41
N LYS A 785 6.38 0.25 -65.38
CA LYS A 785 7.73 -0.36 -65.39
C LYS A 785 7.71 -1.83 -65.84
N GLY A 786 6.53 -2.42 -66.06
CA GLY A 786 6.39 -3.83 -66.44
C GLY A 786 6.78 -4.82 -65.34
N ILE A 787 6.66 -4.44 -64.07
CA ILE A 787 7.03 -5.27 -62.91
C ILE A 787 5.81 -6.07 -62.44
N GLU A 788 5.92 -7.39 -62.37
CA GLU A 788 4.88 -8.26 -61.82
C GLU A 788 4.83 -8.22 -60.30
N TYR A 789 3.62 -8.21 -59.73
CA TYR A 789 3.40 -8.16 -58.30
C TYR A 789 2.13 -8.92 -57.89
N PHE A 790 2.10 -9.39 -56.64
CA PHE A 790 0.86 -9.77 -55.97
C PHE A 790 0.30 -8.59 -55.18
N TYR A 791 -1.02 -8.53 -55.00
CA TYR A 791 -1.70 -7.47 -54.27
C TYR A 791 -2.68 -8.06 -53.25
N LEU A 792 -2.62 -7.56 -52.01
CA LEU A 792 -3.48 -8.01 -50.92
C LEU A 792 -3.94 -6.83 -50.05
N ASP A 793 -5.25 -6.70 -49.94
CA ASP A 793 -5.93 -5.70 -49.13
C ASP A 793 -7.07 -6.30 -48.29
N GLY A 794 -7.90 -5.42 -47.71
CA GLY A 794 -9.07 -5.84 -46.94
C GLY A 794 -10.23 -6.40 -47.78
N THR A 795 -10.27 -6.13 -49.09
CA THR A 795 -11.35 -6.56 -49.99
C THR A 795 -11.07 -7.92 -50.64
N THR A 796 -9.81 -8.34 -50.66
CA THR A 796 -9.36 -9.65 -51.17
C THR A 796 -10.05 -10.81 -50.42
N LYS A 797 -10.74 -11.70 -51.16
CA LYS A 797 -11.41 -12.89 -50.61
C LYS A 797 -10.40 -13.81 -49.92
N SER A 798 -10.86 -14.50 -48.87
CA SER A 798 -9.97 -15.33 -48.05
C SER A 798 -9.40 -16.55 -48.77
N GLU A 799 -10.11 -17.09 -49.77
CA GLU A 799 -9.65 -18.21 -50.59
C GLU A 799 -8.51 -17.78 -51.53
N ASP A 800 -8.76 -16.74 -52.34
CA ASP A 800 -7.77 -16.11 -53.25
C ASP A 800 -6.50 -15.70 -52.49
N ARG A 801 -6.66 -15.22 -51.25
CA ARG A 801 -5.56 -14.85 -50.36
C ARG A 801 -4.62 -16.03 -50.08
N VAL A 802 -5.16 -17.20 -49.73
CA VAL A 802 -4.34 -18.38 -49.41
C VAL A 802 -3.59 -18.85 -50.67
N GLU A 803 -4.25 -18.79 -51.83
CA GLU A 803 -3.62 -19.16 -53.10
C GLU A 803 -2.45 -18.24 -53.46
N MET A 804 -2.63 -16.91 -53.38
CA MET A 804 -1.54 -15.94 -53.63
C MET A 804 -0.35 -16.14 -52.69
N VAL A 805 -0.60 -16.34 -51.38
CA VAL A 805 0.45 -16.59 -50.39
C VAL A 805 1.20 -17.88 -50.70
N LYS A 806 0.49 -18.94 -51.12
CA LYS A 806 1.10 -20.21 -51.51
C LYS A 806 1.99 -20.05 -52.74
N SER A 807 1.49 -19.41 -53.81
CA SER A 807 2.25 -19.16 -55.04
C SER A 807 3.50 -18.32 -54.79
N PHE A 808 3.40 -17.25 -53.98
CA PHE A 808 4.54 -16.41 -53.63
C PHE A 808 5.62 -17.18 -52.85
N ASN A 809 5.21 -17.96 -51.84
CA ASN A 809 6.15 -18.79 -51.08
C ASN A 809 6.80 -19.90 -51.93
N GLN A 810 6.12 -20.38 -52.97
CA GLN A 810 6.64 -21.38 -53.92
C GLN A 810 7.64 -20.81 -54.94
N GLY A 811 7.82 -19.49 -55.00
CA GLY A 811 8.80 -18.85 -55.89
C GLY A 811 8.20 -18.03 -57.03
N THR A 812 6.88 -17.90 -57.11
CA THR A 812 6.23 -17.06 -58.13
C THR A 812 6.30 -15.59 -57.71
N GLY A 813 6.67 -14.70 -58.64
CA GLY A 813 6.74 -13.25 -58.43
C GLY A 813 7.90 -12.78 -57.53
N LYS A 814 8.26 -11.49 -57.67
CA LYS A 814 9.33 -10.86 -56.86
C LYS A 814 8.82 -9.86 -55.83
N LEU A 815 7.57 -9.40 -55.95
CA LEU A 815 6.99 -8.34 -55.13
C LEU A 815 5.58 -8.70 -54.65
N PHE A 816 5.30 -8.43 -53.37
CA PHE A 816 3.96 -8.54 -52.79
C PHE A 816 3.56 -7.22 -52.13
N LEU A 817 2.59 -6.53 -52.72
CA LEU A 817 1.95 -5.34 -52.15
C LEU A 817 0.90 -5.73 -51.12
N ILE A 818 1.03 -5.24 -49.89
CA ILE A 818 0.15 -5.61 -48.79
C ILE A 818 -0.28 -4.36 -48.01
N SER A 819 -1.59 -4.14 -47.87
CA SER A 819 -2.06 -3.09 -46.95
C SER A 819 -1.67 -3.43 -45.51
N LEU A 820 -1.16 -2.48 -44.74
CA LEU A 820 -0.63 -2.74 -43.39
C LEU A 820 -1.68 -3.41 -42.47
N LYS A 821 -2.96 -3.02 -42.60
CA LYS A 821 -4.07 -3.65 -41.88
C LYS A 821 -4.32 -5.11 -42.29
N ALA A 822 -4.15 -5.44 -43.56
CA ALA A 822 -4.29 -6.82 -44.03
C ALA A 822 -3.02 -7.66 -43.74
N GLY A 823 -1.84 -7.02 -43.73
CA GLY A 823 -0.55 -7.61 -43.32
C GLY A 823 -0.44 -7.93 -41.83
N GLY A 824 -1.19 -7.20 -40.99
CA GLY A 824 -1.34 -7.49 -39.56
C GLY A 824 -2.05 -8.83 -39.28
N THR A 825 -2.54 -9.54 -40.29
CA THR A 825 -3.21 -10.83 -40.11
C THR A 825 -2.23 -12.00 -40.22
N GLY A 826 -2.37 -13.02 -39.36
CA GLY A 826 -1.62 -14.30 -39.18
C GLY A 826 -0.82 -15.00 -40.32
N LEU A 827 -0.77 -14.48 -41.54
CA LEU A 827 -0.17 -15.05 -42.76
C LEU A 827 1.31 -15.44 -42.62
N ASN A 828 1.72 -16.48 -43.35
CA ASN A 828 3.11 -16.96 -43.40
C ASN A 828 3.73 -16.64 -44.77
N LEU A 829 4.72 -15.73 -44.81
CA LEU A 829 5.32 -15.21 -46.05
C LEU A 829 6.85 -15.40 -46.06
N THR A 830 7.32 -16.58 -45.66
CA THR A 830 8.76 -16.92 -45.58
C THR A 830 9.48 -16.93 -46.93
N GLY A 831 8.76 -16.82 -48.05
CA GLY A 831 9.35 -16.67 -49.38
C GLY A 831 10.04 -15.33 -49.62
N ALA A 832 9.73 -14.29 -48.83
CA ALA A 832 10.40 -13.00 -48.89
C ALA A 832 11.51 -12.90 -47.84
N ASP A 833 12.58 -12.21 -48.21
CA ASP A 833 13.72 -11.88 -47.35
C ASP A 833 13.93 -10.36 -47.20
N MET A 834 13.17 -9.55 -47.93
CA MET A 834 13.16 -8.09 -47.78
C MET A 834 11.74 -7.59 -47.47
N VAL A 835 11.62 -6.67 -46.53
CA VAL A 835 10.37 -6.03 -46.11
C VAL A 835 10.54 -4.52 -46.18
N ILE A 836 9.67 -3.83 -46.91
CA ILE A 836 9.67 -2.37 -47.02
C ILE A 836 8.40 -1.83 -46.39
N HIS A 837 8.53 -1.01 -45.35
CA HIS A 837 7.46 -0.16 -44.84
C HIS A 837 7.55 1.18 -45.53
N PHE A 838 6.62 1.42 -46.46
CA PHE A 838 6.60 2.64 -47.29
C PHE A 838 6.25 3.89 -46.46
N ASP A 839 5.45 3.72 -45.42
CA ASP A 839 5.03 4.80 -44.53
C ASP A 839 4.96 4.35 -43.07
N PRO A 840 5.43 5.18 -42.12
CA PRO A 840 5.44 4.80 -40.71
C PRO A 840 4.02 4.84 -40.13
N TRP A 841 3.73 3.90 -39.24
CA TRP A 841 2.53 3.83 -38.42
C TRP A 841 2.76 4.44 -37.04
N TRP A 842 1.70 4.71 -36.29
CA TRP A 842 1.87 5.25 -34.92
C TRP A 842 2.36 4.18 -33.94
N ASN A 843 1.86 2.96 -34.04
CA ASN A 843 2.21 1.86 -33.14
C ASN A 843 3.26 0.92 -33.77
N PRO A 844 4.50 0.85 -33.25
CA PRO A 844 5.56 0.02 -33.84
C PRO A 844 5.21 -1.47 -33.84
N ALA A 845 4.39 -1.95 -32.88
CA ALA A 845 4.01 -3.36 -32.81
C ALA A 845 3.23 -3.83 -34.05
N VAL A 846 2.50 -2.94 -34.73
CA VAL A 846 1.77 -3.27 -35.98
C VAL A 846 2.75 -3.50 -37.13
N GLU A 847 3.80 -2.68 -37.22
CA GLU A 847 4.87 -2.83 -38.20
C GLU A 847 5.69 -4.08 -37.92
N ASP A 848 6.04 -4.32 -36.65
CA ASP A 848 6.78 -5.50 -36.22
C ASP A 848 6.00 -6.78 -36.55
N GLN A 849 4.68 -6.79 -36.28
CA GLN A 849 3.80 -7.89 -36.63
C GLN A 849 3.75 -8.16 -38.14
N ALA A 850 3.85 -7.12 -38.98
CA ALA A 850 3.90 -7.25 -40.43
C ALA A 850 5.28 -7.72 -40.93
N SER A 851 6.38 -7.22 -40.36
CA SER A 851 7.75 -7.69 -40.64
C SER A 851 7.95 -9.15 -40.23
N ASP A 852 7.38 -9.54 -39.10
CA ASP A 852 7.39 -10.90 -38.55
C ASP A 852 6.57 -11.91 -39.38
N ARG A 853 6.02 -11.51 -40.53
CA ARG A 853 5.43 -12.42 -41.53
C ARG A 853 6.51 -13.09 -42.39
N ALA A 854 7.60 -12.38 -42.67
CA ALA A 854 8.78 -12.90 -43.36
C ALA A 854 9.78 -13.54 -42.37
N HIS A 855 9.92 -12.98 -41.17
CA HIS A 855 10.80 -13.49 -40.11
C HIS A 855 10.12 -14.58 -39.25
N ARG A 856 9.91 -15.74 -39.86
CA ARG A 856 9.24 -16.92 -39.24
C ARG A 856 10.04 -18.19 -39.40
N ILE A 857 9.66 -19.21 -38.63
CA ILE A 857 10.18 -20.58 -38.78
C ILE A 857 10.01 -21.04 -40.24
N GLY A 858 11.11 -21.41 -40.88
CA GLY A 858 11.16 -21.75 -42.30
C GLY A 858 11.91 -20.71 -43.15
N GLN A 859 12.15 -19.52 -42.60
CA GLN A 859 13.04 -18.54 -43.20
C GLN A 859 14.49 -19.03 -43.17
N LYS A 860 15.18 -18.90 -44.31
CA LYS A 860 16.58 -19.33 -44.49
C LYS A 860 17.54 -18.16 -44.69
N ASN A 861 17.02 -16.98 -45.06
CA ASN A 861 17.80 -15.79 -45.32
C ASN A 861 17.66 -14.78 -44.18
N VAL A 862 18.67 -13.91 -44.01
CA VAL A 862 18.57 -12.72 -43.15
C VAL A 862 17.43 -11.85 -43.67
N VAL A 863 16.53 -11.43 -42.77
CA VAL A 863 15.39 -10.59 -43.16
C VAL A 863 15.77 -9.12 -43.00
N GLN A 864 15.80 -8.40 -44.12
CA GLN A 864 16.06 -6.96 -44.14
C GLN A 864 14.74 -6.19 -44.08
N VAL A 865 14.55 -5.37 -43.04
CA VAL A 865 13.37 -4.52 -42.86
C VAL A 865 13.78 -3.07 -43.07
N MET A 866 13.30 -2.47 -44.15
CA MET A 866 13.56 -1.08 -44.52
C MET A 866 12.34 -0.22 -44.18
N LYS A 867 12.53 0.85 -43.42
CA LYS A 867 11.48 1.83 -43.11
C LYS A 867 11.78 3.14 -43.86
N LEU A 868 10.93 3.50 -44.83
CA LEU A 868 11.09 4.73 -45.60
C LEU A 868 10.52 5.91 -44.80
N ILE A 869 11.37 6.85 -44.42
CA ILE A 869 11.01 8.01 -43.60
C ILE A 869 11.40 9.30 -44.33
N THR A 870 10.43 10.18 -44.57
CA THR A 870 10.69 11.47 -45.21
C THR A 870 11.37 12.46 -44.27
N GLN A 871 12.54 12.97 -44.65
CA GLN A 871 13.35 13.85 -43.81
C GLN A 871 12.71 15.22 -43.56
N GLY A 872 12.82 15.73 -42.33
CA GLY A 872 12.35 17.06 -41.93
C GLY A 872 10.82 17.18 -41.99
N THR A 873 10.12 16.09 -41.65
CA THR A 873 8.66 16.02 -41.70
C THR A 873 8.06 15.38 -40.45
N ILE A 874 6.73 15.32 -40.42
CA ILE A 874 5.97 14.58 -39.43
C ILE A 874 6.42 13.12 -39.28
N GLU A 875 6.90 12.49 -40.35
CA GLU A 875 7.34 11.10 -40.30
C GLU A 875 8.61 10.90 -39.45
N ASP A 876 9.54 11.86 -39.46
CA ASP A 876 10.71 11.82 -38.57
C ASP A 876 10.29 11.88 -37.11
N LYS A 877 9.34 12.76 -36.77
CA LYS A 877 8.80 12.88 -35.40
C LYS A 877 8.08 11.60 -34.97
N ILE A 878 7.28 11.00 -35.86
CA ILE A 878 6.64 9.70 -35.60
C ILE A 878 7.70 8.64 -35.32
N PHE A 879 8.76 8.57 -36.13
CA PHE A 879 9.83 7.59 -35.94
C PHE A 879 10.58 7.82 -34.61
N GLU A 880 10.92 9.06 -34.26
CA GLU A 880 11.55 9.39 -32.97
C GLU A 880 10.67 8.97 -31.77
N LEU A 881 9.36 9.21 -31.87
CA LEU A 881 8.39 8.79 -30.85
C LEU A 881 8.33 7.27 -30.72
N GLN A 882 8.40 6.53 -31.83
CA GLN A 882 8.50 5.06 -31.80
C GLN A 882 9.77 4.60 -31.07
N GLN A 883 10.92 5.23 -31.34
CA GLN A 883 12.20 4.85 -30.73
C GLN A 883 12.24 5.13 -29.22
N LYS A 884 11.85 6.35 -28.80
CA LYS A 884 11.73 6.70 -27.37
C LYS A 884 10.88 5.69 -26.60
N LYS A 885 9.81 5.19 -27.22
CA LYS A 885 8.94 4.18 -26.62
C LYS A 885 9.58 2.79 -26.60
N LYS A 886 10.26 2.36 -27.67
CA LYS A 886 10.96 1.06 -27.73
C LYS A 886 11.98 0.93 -26.58
N GLU A 887 12.72 2.01 -26.29
CA GLU A 887 13.66 2.09 -25.16
C GLU A 887 12.98 2.04 -23.77
N MET A 888 11.81 2.66 -23.62
CA MET A 888 11.00 2.55 -22.39
C MET A 888 10.37 1.15 -22.20
N ILE A 889 9.99 0.49 -23.30
CA ILE A 889 9.36 -0.83 -23.29
C ILE A 889 10.35 -1.93 -22.90
N ASP A 890 11.62 -1.80 -23.29
CA ASP A 890 12.68 -2.73 -22.93
C ASP A 890 13.10 -2.61 -21.45
N SER A 891 12.76 -1.50 -20.77
CA SER A 891 13.06 -1.28 -19.35
C SER A 891 11.88 -1.62 -18.41
N VAL A 892 10.64 -1.44 -18.84
CA VAL A 892 9.43 -1.83 -18.10
C VAL A 892 8.31 -2.09 -19.11
N ILE A 893 7.97 -3.37 -19.31
CA ILE A 893 6.88 -3.90 -20.17
C ILE A 893 5.80 -2.85 -20.52
N GLN A 894 5.67 -2.44 -21.81
CA GLN A 894 4.38 -2.18 -22.52
C GLN A 894 4.48 -1.64 -23.98
N PRO A 895 4.48 -2.49 -25.02
CA PRO A 895 4.10 -2.07 -26.38
C PRO A 895 2.59 -2.14 -26.58
N GLY A 896 1.94 -1.01 -26.92
CA GLY A 896 0.60 -1.06 -27.51
C GLY A 896 -0.20 0.22 -27.66
N GLU A 897 -0.01 1.26 -26.85
CA GLU A 897 -0.98 2.38 -26.85
C GLU A 897 -1.03 3.10 -28.20
N THR A 898 -2.24 3.42 -28.70
CA THR A 898 -2.42 4.41 -29.76
C THR A 898 -1.83 5.72 -29.26
N LEU A 899 -0.62 6.02 -29.73
CA LEU A 899 0.21 7.17 -29.34
C LEU A 899 -0.61 8.46 -29.15
N LEU A 900 -1.58 8.68 -30.04
CA LEU A 900 -2.37 9.90 -30.13
C LEU A 900 -3.39 10.15 -29.00
N SER A 901 -3.94 9.12 -28.35
CA SER A 901 -5.07 9.32 -27.41
C SER A 901 -4.65 9.79 -26.01
N LYS A 902 -3.36 9.78 -25.70
CA LYS A 902 -2.79 10.25 -24.42
C LYS A 902 -1.66 11.27 -24.60
N MET A 903 -1.29 11.62 -25.84
CA MET A 903 -0.33 12.71 -26.05
C MET A 903 -0.88 13.99 -25.44
N SER A 904 -0.04 14.65 -24.66
CA SER A 904 -0.30 15.98 -24.13
C SER A 904 -0.44 16.98 -25.28
N GLU A 905 -1.09 18.11 -25.01
CA GLU A 905 -1.21 19.19 -25.98
C GLU A 905 0.15 19.62 -26.55
N SER A 906 1.18 19.71 -25.70
CA SER A 906 2.54 20.05 -26.12
C SER A 906 3.16 19.02 -27.06
N GLU A 907 3.00 17.73 -26.79
CA GLU A 907 3.53 16.66 -27.64
C GLU A 907 2.84 16.65 -29.01
N ILE A 908 1.53 16.90 -29.07
CA ILE A 908 0.80 17.01 -30.34
C ILE A 908 1.23 18.25 -31.12
N LEU A 909 1.48 19.38 -30.45
CA LEU A 909 1.97 20.60 -31.11
C LEU A 909 3.39 20.43 -31.65
N GLU A 910 4.25 19.70 -30.93
CA GLU A 910 5.63 19.39 -31.37
C GLU A 910 5.66 18.63 -32.72
N LEU A 911 4.62 17.85 -33.03
CA LEU A 911 4.48 17.17 -34.32
C LEU A 911 4.36 18.13 -35.52
N PHE A 912 3.98 19.38 -35.29
CA PHE A 912 3.91 20.40 -36.34
C PHE A 912 5.21 21.20 -36.45
N GLU A 913 6.17 21.02 -35.54
CA GLU A 913 7.48 21.67 -35.63
C GLU A 913 8.43 20.89 -36.56
N LEU A 914 9.30 21.62 -37.27
CA LEU A 914 10.29 21.06 -38.19
C LEU A 914 11.52 20.56 -37.45
#